data_AF-A0A7V3DFS2-F1
#
_entry.id   AF-A0A7V3DFS2-F1
#
_cell.length_a   1.000
_cell.length_b   1.000
_cell.length_c   1.000
_cell.angle_alpha   90.00
_cell.angle_beta   90.00
_cell.angle_gamma   90.00
#
_symmetry.space_group_name_H-M   'P 1'
#
loop_
_entity.id
_entity.type
_entity.pdbx_description
1 polymer ?
#
loop_
_entity_poly.entity_id
_entity_poly.type
_entity_poly.pdbx_seq_one_letter_code
_entity_poly.pdbx_strand_id
1 'polypeptide(L)'
;MALVLYMAALALSSGLAGLMVSQILGSYGYIHGLNMSVMAAGGVACAFASLQLFYMAGLRLIFPTRSRVPLFGEALSQLAALSFVPYLLHLPVPWPHPALQKFALFIFLGVFGAAHGFFKLVSFYAAIRGEPASRLPMLAWLLCSGVCMGGAAFLSSAWLQTAENSQAMAPLQTARHAVNGQYATARLTPERAAIPVEWEGGSGAALALLLARPEEDAPNPEPDAVDDADRIARAYVTFEFDRKNHVTIASTLAQNTWTEVRLPADQIPPNQSKALVYWESHKAPAWQRYLGIRPSAAMDRRLLVAGPCMQQERTQATAPNIVVVVVDGLGADHVSALGYKRGTTPSLDRLAHNALLFSNAYTPAPESAAACATVLTGANPLRHGFLGRRAGPLPEGLRSIAEIFKENGYATAAFTDGEQAGNGLERGFFLFDSSQPSPDADSAAILDKAQSWMAAHAGVKHFVFVRLRELGNFQWREQYAPGFGKGAEHPTPLDTYDSAVAYVDRCLGTFFQAIRGSDLGKCTAIAVTSSYGHDFSAGSNAIPSIGLSERSLHIPLWLYGTGVPKTERPDPVGLEDLAPSLLALAGAAAGNKLDGENLLAGPLKKTPVSMSGSPLALSIRFDRWRLTWQSGRTAFGTGETGAGAVLGLYDALQARRLGVWADVSARNPDLTARLRTLLENYLKEGGMRH
;
A
#
# COMPACT_ATOMS: atom_id res chain seq x y z
N MET A 1 -45.75 4.32 53.73
CA MET A 1 -46.51 4.42 52.46
C MET A 1 -45.92 5.45 51.50
N ALA A 2 -45.96 6.77 51.76
CA ALA A 2 -45.44 7.78 50.82
C ALA A 2 -43.97 7.60 50.40
N LEU A 3 -43.08 7.25 51.35
CA LEU A 3 -41.68 6.93 51.04
C LEU A 3 -41.54 5.69 50.14
N VAL A 4 -42.32 4.64 50.41
CA VAL A 4 -42.31 3.40 49.62
C VAL A 4 -42.78 3.68 48.18
N LEU A 5 -43.85 4.46 48.03
CA LEU A 5 -44.36 4.91 46.72
C LEU A 5 -43.29 5.69 45.95
N TYR A 6 -42.62 6.64 46.60
CA TYR A 6 -41.53 7.39 45.98
C TYR A 6 -40.37 6.48 45.55
N MET A 7 -39.91 5.58 46.42
CA MET A 7 -38.80 4.67 46.09
C MET A 7 -39.15 3.73 44.95
N ALA A 8 -40.40 3.23 44.89
CA ALA A 8 -40.88 2.41 43.78
C ALA A 8 -40.94 3.20 42.46
N ALA A 9 -41.47 4.43 42.51
CA ALA A 9 -41.52 5.32 41.34
C ALA A 9 -40.11 5.73 40.88
N LEU A 10 -39.18 5.94 41.80
CA LEU A 10 -37.79 6.23 41.51
C LEU A 10 -37.09 5.04 40.83
N ALA A 11 -37.29 3.82 41.34
CA ALA A 11 -36.73 2.62 40.72
C ALA A 11 -37.25 2.43 39.29
N LEU A 12 -38.57 2.57 39.09
CA LEU A 12 -39.20 2.46 37.77
C LEU A 12 -38.68 3.53 36.79
N SER A 13 -38.70 4.80 37.21
CA SER A 13 -38.25 5.92 36.37
C SER A 13 -36.78 5.85 36.00
N SER A 14 -35.92 5.46 36.96
CA SER A 14 -34.49 5.25 36.72
C SER A 14 -34.26 4.15 35.69
N GLY A 15 -34.99 3.03 35.80
CA GLY A 15 -34.94 1.93 34.82
C GLY A 15 -35.40 2.38 33.42
N LEU A 16 -36.51 3.10 33.32
CA LEU A 16 -37.01 3.63 32.05
C LEU A 16 -36.04 4.64 31.41
N ALA A 17 -35.45 5.53 32.20
CA ALA A 17 -34.42 6.46 31.73
C ALA A 17 -33.17 5.71 31.24
N GLY A 18 -32.73 4.68 31.98
CA GLY A 18 -31.62 3.82 31.60
C GLY A 18 -31.86 3.09 30.27
N LEU A 19 -33.04 2.46 30.12
CA LEU A 19 -33.44 1.78 28.89
C LEU A 19 -33.53 2.75 27.70
N MET A 20 -34.05 3.95 27.92
CA MET A 20 -34.15 4.97 26.88
C MET A 20 -32.77 5.35 26.35
N VAL A 21 -31.81 5.63 27.24
CA VAL A 21 -30.44 5.94 26.83
C VAL A 21 -29.76 4.73 26.20
N SER A 22 -29.98 3.52 26.72
CA SER A 22 -29.44 2.30 26.12
C SER A 22 -29.94 2.09 24.68
N GLN A 23 -31.23 2.32 24.42
CA GLN A 23 -31.80 2.19 23.08
C GLN A 23 -31.25 3.27 22.12
N ILE A 24 -31.07 4.51 22.60
CA ILE A 24 -30.42 5.58 21.84
C ILE A 24 -28.98 5.19 21.51
N LEU A 25 -28.20 4.74 22.50
CA LEU A 25 -26.82 4.32 22.29
C LEU A 25 -26.74 3.10 21.36
N GLY A 26 -27.68 2.16 21.46
CA GLY A 26 -27.80 1.02 20.57
C GLY A 26 -28.09 1.41 19.12
N SER A 27 -28.95 2.40 18.88
CA SER A 27 -29.26 2.87 17.51
C SER A 27 -28.08 3.57 16.84
N TYR A 28 -27.16 4.14 17.61
CA TYR A 28 -25.88 4.66 17.12
C TYR A 28 -24.76 3.61 17.09
N GLY A 29 -25.03 2.36 17.47
CA GLY A 29 -24.04 1.28 17.47
C GLY A 29 -23.01 1.40 18.61
N TYR A 30 -23.36 1.92 19.77
CA TYR A 30 -22.48 1.95 20.96
C TYR A 30 -22.71 0.81 21.95
N ILE A 31 -23.77 0.04 21.74
CA ILE A 31 -24.20 -1.04 22.62
C ILE A 31 -24.56 -2.23 21.77
N HIS A 32 -23.93 -3.37 22.06
CA HIS A 32 -24.23 -4.64 21.40
C HIS A 32 -24.37 -5.75 22.42
N GLY A 33 -25.38 -6.58 22.20
CA GLY A 33 -25.71 -7.66 23.10
C GLY A 33 -26.28 -7.19 24.45
N LEU A 34 -26.74 -8.16 25.22
CA LEU A 34 -27.44 -7.92 26.47
C LEU A 34 -26.53 -7.30 27.54
N ASN A 35 -25.27 -7.74 27.63
CA ASN A 35 -24.35 -7.32 28.69
C ASN A 35 -24.06 -5.81 28.66
N MET A 36 -23.67 -5.27 27.49
CA MET A 36 -23.43 -3.84 27.35
C MET A 36 -24.69 -3.02 27.61
N SER A 37 -25.84 -3.52 27.13
CA SER A 37 -27.14 -2.85 27.31
C SER A 37 -27.50 -2.73 28.79
N VAL A 38 -27.31 -3.81 29.55
CA VAL A 38 -27.56 -3.82 31.00
C VAL A 38 -26.61 -2.88 31.74
N MET A 39 -25.31 -2.86 31.39
CA MET A 39 -24.34 -1.98 32.04
C MET A 39 -24.61 -0.50 31.75
N ALA A 40 -24.85 -0.13 30.49
CA ALA A 40 -25.15 1.25 30.12
C ALA A 40 -26.48 1.72 30.70
N ALA A 41 -27.54 0.91 30.59
CA ALA A 41 -28.84 1.22 31.17
C ALA A 41 -28.76 1.35 32.70
N GLY A 42 -28.08 0.41 33.36
CA GLY A 42 -27.88 0.43 34.80
C GLY A 42 -27.06 1.63 35.28
N GLY A 43 -25.98 1.99 34.57
CA GLY A 43 -25.17 3.16 34.90
C GLY A 43 -25.96 4.47 34.84
N VAL A 44 -26.74 4.65 33.77
CA VAL A 44 -27.64 5.81 33.61
C VAL A 44 -28.75 5.81 34.66
N ALA A 45 -29.35 4.65 34.94
CA ALA A 45 -30.37 4.50 35.97
C ALA A 45 -29.82 4.92 37.35
N CYS A 46 -28.63 4.45 37.70
CA CYS A 46 -27.93 4.83 38.93
C CYS A 46 -27.61 6.33 38.99
N ALA A 47 -27.14 6.92 37.89
CA ALA A 47 -26.84 8.35 37.82
C ALA A 47 -28.11 9.20 38.00
N PHE A 48 -29.19 8.82 37.32
CA PHE A 48 -30.49 9.47 37.45
C PHE A 48 -31.00 9.36 38.89
N ALA A 49 -31.01 8.14 39.46
CA ALA A 49 -31.40 7.94 40.85
C ALA A 49 -30.58 8.79 41.82
N SER A 50 -29.25 8.85 41.64
CA SER A 50 -28.36 9.65 42.47
C SER A 50 -28.73 11.13 42.45
N LEU A 51 -29.02 11.69 41.26
CA LEU A 51 -29.43 13.10 41.11
C LEU A 51 -30.77 13.38 41.81
N GLN A 52 -31.75 12.47 41.70
CA GLN A 52 -33.05 12.62 42.36
C GLN A 52 -32.93 12.55 43.90
N LEU A 53 -32.10 11.64 44.41
CA LEU A 53 -31.82 11.51 45.84
C LEU A 53 -31.01 12.69 46.37
N PHE A 54 -30.09 13.23 45.58
CA PHE A 54 -29.34 14.45 45.90
C PHE A 54 -30.25 15.67 45.99
N TYR A 55 -31.19 15.81 45.05
CA TYR A 55 -32.23 16.82 45.12
C TYR A 55 -33.04 16.71 46.41
N MET A 56 -33.40 15.49 46.81
CA MET A 56 -34.11 15.26 48.09
C MET A 56 -33.27 15.63 49.31
N ALA A 57 -31.97 15.35 49.30
CA ALA A 57 -31.06 15.83 50.33
C ALA A 57 -31.06 17.37 50.39
N GLY A 58 -30.89 18.05 49.24
CA GLY A 58 -30.92 19.52 49.15
C GLY A 58 -32.24 20.12 49.65
N LEU A 59 -33.36 19.54 49.24
CA LEU A 59 -34.69 19.98 49.69
C LEU A 59 -34.84 19.87 51.21
N ARG A 60 -34.35 18.78 51.82
CA ARG A 60 -34.38 18.54 53.27
C ARG A 60 -33.38 19.39 54.05
N LEU A 61 -32.31 19.85 53.40
CA LEU A 61 -31.34 20.77 53.97
C LEU A 61 -31.90 22.20 54.05
N ILE A 62 -32.45 22.67 52.94
CA ILE A 62 -32.94 24.06 52.79
C ILE A 62 -34.29 24.24 53.47
N PHE A 63 -35.25 23.33 53.25
CA PHE A 63 -36.62 23.38 53.77
C PHE A 63 -36.96 22.09 54.52
N PRO A 64 -36.45 21.90 55.75
CA PRO A 64 -36.73 20.68 56.51
C PRO A 64 -38.21 20.65 56.92
N THR A 65 -38.95 19.66 56.43
CA THR A 65 -40.40 19.58 56.62
C THR A 65 -40.87 18.26 57.23
N ARG A 66 -41.84 18.26 58.15
CA ARG A 66 -42.49 17.01 58.61
C ARG A 66 -43.55 16.50 57.63
N SER A 67 -43.97 17.34 56.68
CA SER A 67 -44.99 17.01 55.69
C SER A 67 -44.53 15.87 54.78
N ARG A 68 -45.49 14.99 54.46
CA ARG A 68 -45.32 13.90 53.48
C ARG A 68 -45.72 14.33 52.06
N VAL A 69 -46.33 15.49 51.89
CA VAL A 69 -46.80 16.02 50.59
C VAL A 69 -45.66 16.16 49.57
N PRO A 70 -44.42 16.59 49.93
CA PRO A 70 -43.31 16.63 48.98
C PRO A 70 -42.98 15.26 48.38
N LEU A 71 -43.10 14.18 49.16
CA LEU A 71 -42.85 12.82 48.65
C LEU A 71 -43.89 12.37 47.61
N PHE A 72 -45.14 12.85 47.71
CA PHE A 72 -46.16 12.60 46.70
C PHE A 72 -45.89 13.37 45.41
N GLY A 73 -45.52 14.66 45.52
CA GLY A 73 -45.10 15.46 44.36
C GLY A 73 -43.90 14.82 43.66
N GLU A 74 -42.93 14.33 44.43
CA GLU A 74 -41.78 13.61 43.88
C GLU A 74 -42.15 12.28 43.23
N ALA A 75 -43.03 11.48 43.83
CA ALA A 75 -43.49 10.24 43.22
C ALA A 75 -44.16 10.50 41.85
N LEU A 76 -45.00 11.54 41.75
CA LEU A 76 -45.61 11.97 40.48
C LEU A 76 -44.57 12.49 39.49
N SER A 77 -43.56 13.23 39.96
CA SER A 77 -42.44 13.71 39.15
C SER A 77 -41.64 12.54 38.55
N GLN A 78 -41.42 11.46 39.31
CA GLN A 78 -40.76 10.25 38.80
C GLN A 78 -41.66 9.50 37.80
N LEU A 79 -42.97 9.40 38.08
CA LEU A 79 -43.93 8.75 37.17
C LEU A 79 -44.05 9.43 35.80
N ALA A 80 -43.60 10.68 35.65
CA ALA A 80 -43.48 11.33 34.34
C ALA A 80 -42.64 10.51 33.35
N ALA A 81 -41.71 9.67 33.83
CA ALA A 81 -40.91 8.78 32.99
C ALA A 81 -41.74 7.72 32.25
N LEU A 82 -43.00 7.47 32.65
CA LEU A 82 -43.92 6.61 31.89
C LEU A 82 -44.19 7.14 30.47
N SER A 83 -43.95 8.43 30.22
CA SER A 83 -43.97 9.00 28.87
C SER A 83 -42.96 8.34 27.91
N PHE A 84 -41.93 7.65 28.43
CA PHE A 84 -40.97 6.91 27.61
C PHE A 84 -41.49 5.55 27.11
N VAL A 85 -42.51 4.97 27.76
CA VAL A 85 -43.00 3.61 27.48
C VAL A 85 -43.42 3.43 26.00
N PRO A 86 -44.18 4.34 25.37
CA PRO A 86 -44.55 4.18 23.97
C PRO A 86 -43.35 4.12 23.03
N TYR A 87 -42.30 4.90 23.29
CA TYR A 87 -41.06 4.88 22.51
C TYR A 87 -40.28 3.58 22.72
N LEU A 88 -40.09 3.17 23.98
CA LEU A 88 -39.34 1.96 24.35
C LEU A 88 -39.96 0.68 23.79
N LEU A 89 -41.29 0.61 23.74
CA LEU A 89 -42.03 -0.55 23.25
C LEU A 89 -42.39 -0.45 21.76
N HIS A 90 -41.90 0.57 21.05
CA HIS A 90 -42.25 0.82 19.65
C HIS A 90 -43.76 0.84 19.37
N LEU A 91 -44.55 1.36 20.32
CA LEU A 91 -45.99 1.44 20.15
C LEU A 91 -46.33 2.45 19.03
N PRO A 92 -47.28 2.11 18.14
CA PRO A 92 -47.69 3.04 17.09
C PRO A 92 -48.41 4.24 17.72
N VAL A 93 -47.82 5.42 17.55
CA VAL A 93 -48.43 6.69 17.96
C VAL A 93 -49.03 7.34 16.72
N PRO A 94 -50.34 7.67 16.72
CA PRO A 94 -50.97 8.36 15.61
C PRO A 94 -50.50 9.81 15.58
N TRP A 95 -49.39 10.06 14.90
CA TRP A 95 -48.85 11.40 14.72
C TRP A 95 -49.75 12.21 13.77
N PRO A 96 -50.08 13.47 14.08
CA PRO A 96 -50.87 14.34 13.20
C PRO A 96 -50.24 14.55 11.82
N HIS A 97 -48.91 14.41 11.72
CA HIS A 97 -48.16 14.54 10.49
C HIS A 97 -46.97 13.55 10.48
N PRO A 98 -46.68 12.86 9.35
CA PRO A 98 -45.60 11.86 9.28
C PRO A 98 -44.22 12.41 9.67
N ALA A 99 -43.94 13.69 9.40
CA ALA A 99 -42.67 14.32 9.78
C ALA A 99 -42.40 14.28 11.29
N LEU A 100 -43.44 14.27 12.14
CA LEU A 100 -43.27 14.24 13.61
C LEU A 100 -42.72 12.90 14.10
N GLN A 101 -42.88 11.82 13.34
CA GLN A 101 -42.28 10.53 13.67
C GLN A 101 -40.75 10.61 13.76
N LYS A 102 -40.11 11.42 12.91
CA LYS A 102 -38.66 11.68 12.96
C LYS A 102 -38.22 12.41 14.23
N PHE A 103 -39.14 13.10 14.90
CA PHE A 103 -38.92 13.85 16.14
C PHE A 103 -39.50 13.17 17.39
N ALA A 104 -40.02 11.94 17.28
CA ALA A 104 -40.71 11.24 18.36
C ALA A 104 -39.90 11.25 19.67
N LEU A 105 -38.59 10.96 19.60
CA LEU A 105 -37.70 10.98 20.77
C LEU A 105 -37.70 12.35 21.49
N PHE A 106 -37.57 13.44 20.74
CA PHE A 106 -37.56 14.79 21.29
C PHE A 106 -38.91 15.18 21.90
N ILE A 107 -40.01 14.72 21.29
CA ILE A 107 -41.37 14.97 21.80
C ILE A 107 -41.55 14.27 23.15
N PHE A 108 -41.19 12.99 23.26
CA PHE A 108 -41.27 12.26 24.53
C PHE A 108 -40.37 12.85 25.62
N LEU A 109 -39.14 13.27 25.25
CA LEU A 109 -38.25 13.95 26.19
C LEU A 109 -38.83 15.30 26.66
N GLY A 110 -39.49 16.03 25.77
CA GLY A 110 -40.19 17.28 26.10
C GLY A 110 -41.37 17.07 27.05
N VAL A 111 -42.21 16.05 26.80
CA VAL A 111 -43.33 15.68 27.68
C VAL A 111 -42.82 15.26 29.06
N PHE A 112 -41.79 14.43 29.11
CA PHE A 112 -41.13 14.05 30.35
C PHE A 112 -40.63 15.29 31.10
N GLY A 113 -39.87 16.17 30.45
CA GLY A 113 -39.28 17.35 31.07
C GLY A 113 -40.34 18.31 31.64
N ALA A 114 -41.42 18.56 30.90
CA ALA A 114 -42.50 19.42 31.34
C ALA A 114 -43.24 18.85 32.56
N ALA A 115 -43.64 17.57 32.52
CA ALA A 115 -44.32 16.91 33.62
C ALA A 115 -43.41 16.75 34.85
N HIS A 116 -42.16 16.33 34.63
CA HIS A 116 -41.16 16.19 35.70
C HIS A 116 -40.93 17.51 36.41
N GLY A 117 -40.70 18.60 35.66
CA GLY A 117 -40.47 19.95 36.19
C GLY A 117 -41.69 20.53 36.92
N PHE A 118 -42.90 20.34 36.38
CA PHE A 118 -44.13 20.78 37.05
C PHE A 118 -44.28 20.12 38.43
N PHE A 119 -44.14 18.80 38.52
CA PHE A 119 -44.27 18.10 39.80
C PHE A 119 -43.10 18.34 40.76
N LYS A 120 -41.89 18.65 40.26
CA LYS A 120 -40.78 19.18 41.08
C LYS A 120 -41.13 20.53 41.72
N LEU A 121 -41.78 21.43 40.98
CA LEU A 121 -42.24 22.70 41.55
C LEU A 121 -43.30 22.49 42.63
N VAL A 122 -44.21 21.54 42.42
CA VAL A 122 -45.21 21.15 43.43
C VAL A 122 -44.54 20.59 44.69
N SER A 123 -43.56 19.70 44.55
CA SER A 123 -42.84 19.14 45.70
C SER A 123 -42.03 20.21 46.45
N PHE A 124 -41.39 21.12 45.72
CA PHE A 124 -40.65 22.24 46.26
C PHE A 124 -41.54 23.21 47.05
N TYR A 125 -42.66 23.63 46.46
CA TYR A 125 -43.61 24.53 47.12
C TYR A 125 -44.25 23.88 48.36
N ALA A 126 -44.56 22.58 48.29
CA ALA A 126 -45.04 21.82 49.43
C ALA A 126 -44.01 21.71 50.56
N ALA A 127 -42.71 21.71 50.24
CA ALA A 127 -41.65 21.71 51.24
C ALA A 127 -41.53 23.06 51.94
N ILE A 128 -41.63 24.17 51.20
CA ILE A 128 -41.64 25.54 51.74
C ILE A 128 -42.80 25.76 52.73
N ARG A 129 -44.00 25.28 52.38
CA ARG A 129 -45.22 25.45 53.17
C ARG A 129 -45.33 24.48 54.36
N GLY A 130 -44.40 23.55 54.51
CA GLY A 130 -44.49 22.50 55.51
C GLY A 130 -43.89 22.89 56.87
N GLU A 131 -44.34 22.21 57.92
CA GLU A 131 -43.86 22.46 59.29
C GLU A 131 -42.38 22.13 59.47
N PRO A 132 -41.59 22.96 60.18
CA PRO A 132 -40.16 22.74 60.39
C PRO A 132 -39.82 21.36 60.98
N ALA A 133 -38.75 20.76 60.47
CA ALA A 133 -38.23 19.47 60.93
C ALA A 133 -36.72 19.50 61.22
N SER A 134 -36.19 18.38 61.69
CA SER A 134 -34.74 18.16 61.77
C SER A 134 -34.13 18.03 60.37
N ARG A 135 -32.89 18.49 60.22
CA ARG A 135 -32.06 18.30 59.01
C ARG A 135 -31.37 16.93 58.96
N LEU A 136 -31.33 16.18 60.06
CA LEU A 136 -30.68 14.85 60.13
C LEU A 136 -31.12 13.87 59.01
N PRO A 137 -32.41 13.81 58.60
CA PRO A 137 -32.84 12.91 57.53
C PRO A 137 -32.15 13.17 56.17
N MET A 138 -31.59 14.37 55.95
CA MET A 138 -30.78 14.67 54.77
C MET A 138 -29.62 13.69 54.62
N LEU A 139 -28.96 13.31 55.71
CA LEU A 139 -27.77 12.45 55.67
C LEU A 139 -28.08 11.09 55.05
N ALA A 140 -29.27 10.53 55.32
CA ALA A 140 -29.70 9.27 54.71
C ALA A 140 -29.90 9.41 53.19
N TRP A 141 -30.52 10.51 52.74
CA TRP A 141 -30.67 10.79 51.30
C TRP A 141 -29.33 11.00 50.61
N LEU A 142 -28.42 11.73 51.25
CA LEU A 142 -27.07 11.98 50.74
C LEU A 142 -26.27 10.67 50.64
N LEU A 143 -26.37 9.80 51.65
CA LEU A 143 -25.72 8.49 51.65
C LEU A 143 -26.28 7.59 50.54
N CYS A 144 -27.60 7.50 50.38
CA CYS A 144 -28.21 6.76 49.28
C CYS A 144 -27.81 7.33 47.91
N SER A 145 -27.75 8.66 47.77
CA SER A 145 -27.28 9.33 46.55
C SER A 145 -25.82 8.95 46.24
N GLY A 146 -24.95 8.91 47.26
CA GLY A 146 -23.57 8.46 47.14
C GLY A 146 -23.44 7.00 46.71
N VAL A 147 -24.26 6.10 47.25
CA VAL A 147 -24.30 4.68 46.82
C VAL A 147 -24.71 4.57 45.35
N CYS A 148 -25.76 5.29 44.94
CA CYS A 148 -26.17 5.32 43.53
C CYS A 148 -25.10 5.93 42.62
N MET A 149 -24.39 6.96 43.07
CA MET A 149 -23.28 7.55 42.31
C MET A 149 -22.13 6.54 42.12
N GLY A 150 -21.78 5.79 43.17
CA GLY A 150 -20.80 4.71 43.09
C GLY A 150 -21.21 3.61 42.10
N GLY A 151 -22.49 3.21 42.13
CA GLY A 151 -23.05 2.26 41.15
C GLY A 151 -23.00 2.78 39.71
N ALA A 152 -23.29 4.07 39.50
CA ALA A 152 -23.18 4.71 38.20
C ALA A 152 -21.74 4.67 37.67
N ALA A 153 -20.78 5.09 38.49
CA ALA A 153 -19.36 5.06 38.12
C ALA A 153 -18.87 3.65 37.78
N PHE A 154 -19.25 2.65 38.60
CA PHE A 154 -18.87 1.26 38.38
C PHE A 154 -19.44 0.69 37.07
N LEU A 155 -20.75 0.82 36.84
CA LEU A 155 -21.42 0.29 35.66
C LEU A 155 -21.02 1.01 34.38
N SER A 156 -20.87 2.34 34.42
CA SER A 156 -20.36 3.11 33.29
C SER A 156 -18.91 2.73 32.95
N SER A 157 -18.05 2.53 33.96
CA SER A 157 -16.68 2.04 33.73
C SER A 157 -16.65 0.64 33.12
N ALA A 158 -17.49 -0.26 33.62
CA ALA A 158 -17.60 -1.63 33.10
C ALA A 158 -18.10 -1.65 31.65
N TRP A 159 -19.10 -0.81 31.33
CA TRP A 159 -19.57 -0.64 29.95
C TRP A 159 -18.46 -0.15 29.03
N LEU A 160 -17.75 0.93 29.41
CA LEU A 160 -16.66 1.49 28.61
C LEU A 160 -15.54 0.46 28.37
N GLN A 161 -15.14 -0.26 29.40
CA GLN A 161 -14.12 -1.30 29.29
C GLN A 161 -14.58 -2.46 28.38
N THR A 162 -15.85 -2.85 28.46
CA THR A 162 -16.41 -3.88 27.58
C THR A 162 -16.48 -3.39 26.13
N ALA A 163 -16.84 -2.13 25.92
CA ALA A 163 -16.88 -1.51 24.59
C ALA A 163 -15.49 -1.46 23.95
N GLU A 164 -14.45 -1.11 24.72
CA GLU A 164 -13.06 -1.16 24.27
C GLU A 164 -12.63 -2.58 23.89
N ASN A 165 -12.93 -3.57 24.73
CA ASN A 165 -12.57 -4.97 24.48
C ASN A 165 -13.33 -5.62 23.31
N SER A 166 -14.46 -5.04 22.92
CA SER A 166 -15.31 -5.57 21.83
C SER A 166 -15.12 -4.84 20.51
N GLN A 167 -14.08 -3.99 20.39
CA GLN A 167 -13.78 -3.32 19.13
C GLN A 167 -13.55 -4.34 18.01
N ALA A 168 -14.28 -4.16 16.91
CA ALA A 168 -14.11 -5.00 15.74
C ALA A 168 -12.73 -4.78 15.12
N MET A 169 -11.97 -5.87 14.98
CA MET A 169 -10.67 -5.86 14.34
C MET A 169 -10.83 -6.12 12.84
N ALA A 170 -10.05 -5.42 12.03
CA ALA A 170 -9.98 -5.69 10.60
C ALA A 170 -9.42 -7.11 10.34
N PRO A 171 -9.81 -7.78 9.25
CA PRO A 171 -9.24 -9.07 8.88
C PRO A 171 -7.71 -9.00 8.78
N LEU A 172 -7.02 -9.96 9.39
CA LEU A 172 -5.54 -10.02 9.33
C LEU A 172 -5.04 -10.42 7.95
N GLN A 173 -5.81 -11.24 7.23
CA GLN A 173 -5.43 -11.74 5.92
C GLN A 173 -5.49 -10.62 4.89
N THR A 174 -4.36 -10.38 4.24
CA THR A 174 -4.27 -9.53 3.06
C THR A 174 -4.23 -10.36 1.80
N ALA A 175 -4.83 -9.86 0.73
CA ALA A 175 -4.71 -10.40 -0.62
C ALA A 175 -4.28 -9.29 -1.58
N ARG A 176 -3.86 -9.67 -2.78
CA ARG A 176 -3.65 -8.70 -3.85
C ARG A 176 -5.01 -8.30 -4.40
N HIS A 177 -5.21 -7.00 -4.57
CA HIS A 177 -6.39 -6.47 -5.23
C HIS A 177 -5.96 -5.58 -6.39
N ALA A 178 -6.64 -5.72 -7.52
CA ALA A 178 -6.50 -4.88 -8.68
C ALA A 178 -7.59 -3.81 -8.66
N VAL A 179 -7.24 -2.59 -9.07
CA VAL A 179 -8.19 -1.52 -9.33
C VAL A 179 -7.71 -0.83 -10.60
N ASN A 180 -8.43 -1.00 -11.71
CA ASN A 180 -8.04 -0.43 -13.02
C ASN A 180 -6.57 -0.69 -13.41
N GLY A 181 -6.11 -1.94 -13.24
CA GLY A 181 -4.73 -2.35 -13.57
C GLY A 181 -3.66 -1.85 -12.59
N GLN A 182 -4.04 -1.27 -11.45
CA GLN A 182 -3.13 -0.97 -10.34
C GLN A 182 -3.34 -1.97 -9.21
N TYR A 183 -2.25 -2.54 -8.70
CA TYR A 183 -2.26 -3.60 -7.70
C TYR A 183 -1.67 -3.11 -6.38
N ALA A 184 -2.31 -3.51 -5.28
CA ALA A 184 -1.76 -3.40 -3.94
C ALA A 184 -2.15 -4.62 -3.09
N THR A 185 -1.30 -4.96 -2.13
CA THR A 185 -1.62 -5.96 -1.10
C THR A 185 -2.46 -5.31 -0.02
N ALA A 186 -3.75 -5.62 -0.02
CA ALA A 186 -4.77 -4.96 0.79
C ALA A 186 -5.66 -5.97 1.52
N ARG A 187 -6.45 -5.47 2.47
CA ARG A 187 -7.52 -6.21 3.14
C ARG A 187 -8.84 -5.49 2.94
N LEU A 188 -9.91 -6.25 2.74
CA LEU A 188 -11.27 -5.71 2.72
C LEU A 188 -11.66 -5.32 4.16
N THR A 189 -11.70 -4.03 4.44
CA THR A 189 -11.84 -3.47 5.79
C THR A 189 -13.21 -2.84 5.96
N PRO A 190 -14.07 -3.39 6.83
CA PRO A 190 -15.32 -2.75 7.21
C PRO A 190 -15.11 -1.37 7.82
N GLU A 191 -16.09 -0.48 7.66
CA GLU A 191 -16.09 0.84 8.30
C GLU A 191 -15.93 0.68 9.82
N ARG A 192 -15.07 1.50 10.45
CA ARG A 192 -14.68 1.47 11.87
C ARG A 192 -13.94 0.22 12.37
N ALA A 193 -13.67 -0.76 11.50
CA ALA A 193 -12.82 -1.89 11.89
C ALA A 193 -11.38 -1.41 12.13
N ALA A 194 -10.81 -1.76 13.28
CA ALA A 194 -9.49 -1.29 13.69
C ALA A 194 -8.37 -2.14 13.08
N ILE A 195 -7.37 -1.46 12.52
CA ILE A 195 -6.13 -2.04 12.05
C ILE A 195 -5.04 -1.68 13.07
N PRO A 196 -4.51 -2.64 13.84
CA PRO A 196 -3.39 -2.39 14.72
C PRO A 196 -2.11 -2.26 13.90
N VAL A 197 -1.31 -1.28 14.27
CA VAL A 197 -0.05 -0.96 13.61
C VAL A 197 0.99 -0.81 14.69
N GLU A 198 2.12 -1.48 14.52
CA GLU A 198 3.28 -1.37 15.38
C GLU A 198 4.51 -1.12 14.50
N TRP A 199 5.44 -0.33 14.99
CA TRP A 199 6.69 -0.04 14.30
C TRP A 199 7.84 0.08 15.29
N GLU A 200 9.04 -0.28 14.84
CA GLU A 200 10.26 -0.19 15.65
C GLU A 200 10.95 1.15 15.45
N GLY A 201 10.89 2.02 16.47
CA GLY A 201 11.71 3.24 16.58
C GLY A 201 11.54 4.30 15.47
N GLY A 202 12.18 5.46 15.68
CA GLY A 202 12.40 6.48 14.65
C GLY A 202 11.48 7.71 14.71
N SER A 203 12.05 8.87 15.11
CA SER A 203 11.51 10.18 14.76
C SER A 203 11.66 10.43 13.26
N GLY A 204 10.65 11.00 12.59
CA GLY A 204 10.76 11.43 11.19
C GLY A 204 10.31 10.41 10.14
N ALA A 205 9.47 9.43 10.51
CA ALA A 205 8.82 8.55 9.55
C ALA A 205 7.30 8.79 9.52
N ALA A 206 6.75 8.94 8.32
CA ALA A 206 5.34 9.09 8.04
C ALA A 206 4.66 7.70 7.94
N LEU A 207 3.36 7.64 8.23
CA LEU A 207 2.53 6.45 8.01
C LEU A 207 1.69 6.64 6.76
N ALA A 208 1.72 5.69 5.82
CA ALA A 208 0.95 5.75 4.59
C ALA A 208 0.04 4.53 4.39
N LEU A 209 -1.17 4.78 3.89
CA LEU A 209 -2.17 3.77 3.50
C LEU A 209 -2.61 4.01 2.06
N LEU A 210 -2.98 2.96 1.33
CA LEU A 210 -3.78 3.09 0.12
C LEU A 210 -5.21 2.65 0.40
N LEU A 211 -6.15 3.47 -0.04
CA LEU A 211 -7.58 3.19 0.02
C LEU A 211 -8.13 3.04 -1.40
N ALA A 212 -8.91 2.01 -1.62
CA ALA A 212 -9.71 1.90 -2.84
C ALA A 212 -11.09 1.36 -2.53
N ARG A 213 -12.04 1.68 -3.41
CA ARG A 213 -13.33 0.99 -3.40
C ARG A 213 -13.12 -0.42 -3.93
N PRO A 214 -13.73 -1.45 -3.33
CA PRO A 214 -13.76 -2.76 -3.96
C PRO A 214 -14.44 -2.64 -5.33
N GLU A 215 -13.84 -3.20 -6.37
CA GLU A 215 -14.57 -3.49 -7.60
C GLU A 215 -15.65 -4.51 -7.22
N GLU A 216 -16.92 -4.23 -7.53
CA GLU A 216 -17.98 -5.23 -7.39
C GLU A 216 -17.61 -6.42 -8.26
N ASP A 217 -17.34 -7.59 -7.67
CA ASP A 217 -17.43 -8.87 -8.40
C ASP A 217 -18.87 -8.97 -8.91
N ALA A 218 -19.13 -8.58 -10.15
CA ALA A 218 -20.47 -8.42 -10.69
C ALA A 218 -21.24 -9.74 -10.76
N PRO A 219 -22.38 -9.85 -10.05
CA PRO A 219 -23.64 -10.17 -10.68
C PRO A 219 -24.43 -8.87 -10.82
N ASN A 220 -25.08 -8.72 -11.99
CA ASN A 220 -26.00 -7.62 -12.33
C ASN A 220 -26.61 -6.91 -11.11
N PRO A 221 -26.39 -5.59 -10.92
CA PRO A 221 -27.28 -4.85 -10.05
C PRO A 221 -28.66 -4.85 -10.71
N GLU A 222 -29.67 -5.35 -10.00
CA GLU A 222 -31.06 -5.10 -10.40
C GLU A 222 -31.26 -3.58 -10.56
N PRO A 223 -32.00 -3.10 -11.57
CA PRO A 223 -32.04 -1.69 -11.93
C PRO A 223 -32.58 -0.74 -10.84
N ASP A 224 -33.11 -1.25 -9.73
CA ASP A 224 -33.91 -0.49 -8.77
C ASP A 224 -33.28 -0.34 -7.38
N ALA A 225 -32.02 -0.76 -7.17
CA ALA A 225 -31.30 -0.57 -5.91
C ALA A 225 -30.13 0.42 -6.03
N VAL A 226 -30.43 1.70 -6.28
CA VAL A 226 -29.41 2.76 -6.18
C VAL A 226 -29.97 3.91 -5.34
N ASP A 227 -29.69 3.87 -4.04
CA ASP A 227 -29.68 5.10 -3.24
C ASP A 227 -28.31 5.76 -3.44
N ASP A 228 -28.27 7.00 -3.93
CA ASP A 228 -27.03 7.79 -4.16
C ASP A 228 -26.19 7.95 -2.88
N ALA A 229 -26.78 7.64 -1.70
CA ALA A 229 -26.17 7.65 -0.39
C ALA A 229 -25.10 6.56 -0.13
N ASP A 230 -25.01 5.52 -0.98
CA ASP A 230 -24.09 4.38 -0.77
C ASP A 230 -22.74 4.50 -1.48
N ARG A 231 -22.54 5.54 -2.31
CA ARG A 231 -21.23 5.81 -2.91
C ARG A 231 -20.31 6.48 -1.90
N ILE A 232 -19.40 5.72 -1.29
CA ILE A 232 -18.34 6.25 -0.41
C ILE A 232 -17.43 7.22 -1.19
N ALA A 233 -17.79 8.50 -1.22
CA ALA A 233 -17.05 9.55 -1.90
C ALA A 233 -15.84 10.05 -1.08
N ARG A 234 -15.95 9.98 0.24
CA ARG A 234 -14.95 10.45 1.19
C ARG A 234 -14.71 9.42 2.28
N ALA A 235 -13.47 9.34 2.73
CA ALA A 235 -13.05 8.55 3.88
C ALA A 235 -12.34 9.46 4.89
N TYR A 236 -12.69 9.32 6.16
CA TYR A 236 -12.02 9.95 7.29
C TYR A 236 -11.19 8.88 7.97
N VAL A 237 -9.88 8.87 7.71
CA VAL A 237 -8.94 7.93 8.31
C VAL A 237 -8.45 8.50 9.63
N THR A 238 -8.66 7.77 10.72
CA THR A 238 -8.19 8.17 12.04
C THR A 238 -7.05 7.26 12.48
N PHE A 239 -5.96 7.88 12.92
CA PHE A 239 -4.81 7.27 13.57
C PHE A 239 -4.94 7.60 15.06
N GLU A 240 -5.22 6.59 15.88
CA GLU A 240 -5.37 6.71 17.32
C GLU A 240 -4.16 6.11 18.02
N PHE A 241 -3.44 6.94 18.78
CA PHE A 241 -2.23 6.53 19.52
C PHE A 241 -2.57 6.20 20.97
N ASP A 242 -3.43 7.00 21.57
CA ASP A 242 -4.03 6.78 22.89
C ASP A 242 -5.37 7.54 22.98
N ARG A 243 -6.05 7.45 24.14
CA ARG A 243 -7.37 8.09 24.35
C ARG A 243 -7.40 9.60 24.11
N LYS A 244 -6.27 10.30 24.22
CA LYS A 244 -6.16 11.75 24.07
C LYS A 244 -5.54 12.15 22.74
N ASN A 245 -4.66 11.32 22.20
CA ASN A 245 -3.90 11.61 21.00
C ASN A 245 -4.43 10.83 19.80
N HIS A 246 -5.08 11.53 18.89
CA HIS A 246 -5.55 11.00 17.63
C HIS A 246 -5.45 12.06 16.52
N VAL A 247 -5.25 11.60 15.29
CA VAL A 247 -5.21 12.45 14.10
C VAL A 247 -6.18 11.89 13.07
N THR A 248 -7.08 12.72 12.54
CA THR A 248 -8.00 12.32 11.46
C THR A 248 -7.65 13.06 10.18
N ILE A 249 -7.40 12.31 9.11
CA ILE A 249 -7.18 12.84 7.78
C ILE A 249 -8.41 12.54 6.92
N ALA A 250 -8.99 13.60 6.34
CA ALA A 250 -10.07 13.48 5.38
C ALA A 250 -9.48 13.30 3.99
N SER A 251 -9.93 12.27 3.27
CA SER A 251 -9.50 11.98 1.91
C SER A 251 -10.71 11.80 0.98
N THR A 252 -10.63 12.37 -0.21
CA THR A 252 -11.60 12.13 -1.28
C THR A 252 -11.13 10.93 -2.07
N LEU A 253 -11.94 9.87 -2.11
CA LEU A 253 -11.57 8.65 -2.82
C LEU A 253 -11.69 8.87 -4.33
N ALA A 254 -10.58 8.66 -5.02
CA ALA A 254 -10.55 8.67 -6.47
C ALA A 254 -11.38 7.51 -7.04
N GLN A 255 -11.96 7.72 -8.21
CA GLN A 255 -12.73 6.69 -8.90
C GLN A 255 -11.75 5.74 -9.61
N ASN A 256 -11.96 4.42 -9.44
CA ASN A 256 -11.23 3.37 -10.16
C ASN A 256 -9.70 3.50 -10.06
N THR A 257 -9.17 3.89 -8.90
CA THR A 257 -7.73 3.91 -8.61
C THR A 257 -7.50 3.92 -7.09
N TRP A 258 -6.26 3.67 -6.67
CA TRP A 258 -5.85 3.76 -5.27
C TRP A 258 -5.66 5.22 -4.85
N THR A 259 -6.18 5.56 -3.69
CA THR A 259 -6.02 6.87 -3.04
C THR A 259 -5.09 6.73 -1.85
N GLU A 260 -3.95 7.42 -1.86
CA GLU A 260 -3.06 7.43 -0.71
C GLU A 260 -3.54 8.35 0.40
N VAL A 261 -3.43 7.90 1.64
CA VAL A 261 -3.59 8.72 2.85
C VAL A 261 -2.31 8.62 3.66
N ARG A 262 -1.66 9.76 3.89
CA ARG A 262 -0.37 9.85 4.59
C ARG A 262 -0.48 10.72 5.83
N LEU A 263 -0.12 10.15 6.99
CA LEU A 263 0.12 10.87 8.24
C LEU A 263 1.60 11.27 8.30
N PRO A 264 1.93 12.56 8.19
CA PRO A 264 3.31 13.04 8.28
C PRO A 264 3.93 12.76 9.66
N ALA A 265 5.26 12.69 9.72
CA ALA A 265 5.97 12.30 10.94
C ALA A 265 5.81 13.32 12.07
N ASP A 266 5.66 14.60 11.75
CA ASP A 266 5.48 15.70 12.72
C ASP A 266 4.13 15.66 13.44
N GLN A 267 3.15 14.92 12.89
CA GLN A 267 1.84 14.68 13.50
C GLN A 267 1.78 13.40 14.33
N ILE A 268 2.84 12.58 14.30
CA ILE A 268 2.96 11.41 15.17
C ILE A 268 3.49 11.88 16.54
N PRO A 269 2.77 11.65 17.65
CA PRO A 269 3.25 12.07 18.96
C PRO A 269 4.59 11.42 19.33
N PRO A 270 5.48 12.12 20.04
CA PRO A 270 6.79 11.58 20.42
C PRO A 270 6.65 10.32 21.28
N ASN A 271 7.58 9.38 21.11
CA ASN A 271 7.64 8.07 21.80
C ASN A 271 6.47 7.11 21.50
N GLN A 272 5.67 7.38 20.47
CA GLN A 272 4.68 6.41 19.99
C GLN A 272 5.32 5.41 19.03
N SER A 273 5.03 4.13 19.26
CA SER A 273 5.48 3.00 18.44
C SER A 273 4.32 2.12 17.96
N LYS A 274 3.09 2.55 18.24
CA LYS A 274 1.87 1.85 17.86
C LYS A 274 0.71 2.81 17.64
N ALA A 275 -0.22 2.41 16.78
CA ALA A 275 -1.47 3.11 16.54
C ALA A 275 -2.58 2.14 16.14
N LEU A 276 -3.82 2.52 16.41
CA LEU A 276 -5.00 1.92 15.80
C LEU A 276 -5.44 2.80 14.64
N VAL A 277 -5.56 2.21 13.46
CA VAL A 277 -6.01 2.89 12.25
C VAL A 277 -7.38 2.39 11.85
N TYR A 278 -8.32 3.29 11.61
CA TYR A 278 -9.66 2.95 11.13
C TYR A 278 -10.19 4.07 10.23
N TRP A 279 -11.25 3.77 9.48
CA TRP A 279 -11.86 4.73 8.57
C TRP A 279 -13.36 4.84 8.80
N GLU A 280 -13.91 6.02 8.48
CA GLU A 280 -15.35 6.32 8.53
C GLU A 280 -15.78 7.10 7.28
N SER A 281 -17.01 6.90 6.80
CA SER A 281 -17.58 7.66 5.68
C SER A 281 -17.96 9.10 6.08
N HIS A 282 -18.14 9.33 7.39
CA HIS A 282 -18.48 10.62 7.97
C HIS A 282 -17.51 10.99 9.09
N LYS A 283 -17.30 12.28 9.30
CA LYS A 283 -16.45 12.76 10.40
C LYS A 283 -17.14 12.47 11.73
N ALA A 284 -16.55 11.61 12.57
CA ALA A 284 -17.04 11.39 13.93
C ALA A 284 -17.14 12.71 14.73
N PRO A 285 -18.29 13.00 15.38
CA PRO A 285 -18.45 14.09 16.32
C PRO A 285 -17.34 14.17 17.38
N ALA A 286 -16.99 15.39 17.80
CA ALA A 286 -15.89 15.62 18.74
C ALA A 286 -16.07 14.91 20.09
N TRP A 287 -17.31 14.79 20.57
CA TRP A 287 -17.61 14.11 21.83
C TRP A 287 -17.30 12.61 21.79
N GLN A 288 -17.49 11.96 20.63
CA GLN A 288 -17.20 10.53 20.47
C GLN A 288 -15.70 10.27 20.63
N ARG A 289 -14.89 11.15 20.01
CA ARG A 289 -13.43 11.11 20.10
C ARG A 289 -12.93 11.39 21.51
N TYR A 290 -13.54 12.36 22.19
CA TYR A 290 -13.18 12.70 23.57
C TYR A 290 -13.44 11.56 24.55
N LEU A 291 -14.52 10.81 24.36
CA LEU A 291 -14.86 9.67 25.23
C LEU A 291 -14.11 8.38 24.86
N GLY A 292 -13.43 8.33 23.71
CA GLY A 292 -12.74 7.12 23.22
C GLY A 292 -13.68 5.98 22.86
N ILE A 293 -14.97 6.25 22.71
CA ILE A 293 -15.98 5.23 22.41
C ILE A 293 -16.18 5.18 20.89
N ARG A 294 -15.91 4.01 20.31
CA ARG A 294 -16.15 3.78 18.88
C ARG A 294 -17.46 3.01 18.69
N PRO A 295 -18.30 3.40 17.72
CA PRO A 295 -19.39 2.53 17.32
C PRO A 295 -18.85 1.20 16.79
N SER A 296 -19.64 0.14 16.85
CA SER A 296 -19.26 -1.11 16.17
C SER A 296 -19.06 -0.90 14.68
N ALA A 297 -18.24 -1.78 14.10
CA ALA A 297 -18.03 -1.79 12.67
C ALA A 297 -19.35 -1.96 11.93
N ALA A 298 -19.58 -1.08 10.94
CA ALA A 298 -20.70 -1.23 10.03
C ALA A 298 -20.33 -2.34 9.03
N MET A 299 -21.19 -3.36 8.89
CA MET A 299 -20.89 -4.52 8.04
C MET A 299 -21.20 -4.30 6.56
N ASP A 300 -21.99 -3.28 6.24
CA ASP A 300 -22.43 -2.92 4.90
C ASP A 300 -21.34 -2.17 4.11
N ARG A 301 -20.60 -1.26 4.76
CA ARG A 301 -19.59 -0.41 4.11
C ARG A 301 -18.18 -0.96 4.25
N ARG A 302 -17.50 -1.17 3.13
CA ARG A 302 -16.15 -1.76 3.07
C ARG A 302 -15.24 -1.01 2.09
N LEU A 303 -13.97 -0.84 2.47
CA LEU A 303 -12.91 -0.35 1.58
C LEU A 303 -11.77 -1.36 1.53
N LEU A 304 -11.08 -1.39 0.39
CA LEU A 304 -9.77 -2.02 0.32
C LEU A 304 -8.75 -1.11 0.99
N VAL A 305 -8.02 -1.62 1.97
CA VAL A 305 -6.98 -0.88 2.70
C VAL A 305 -5.65 -1.62 2.59
N ALA A 306 -4.68 -0.99 1.91
CA ALA A 306 -3.30 -1.45 1.85
C ALA A 306 -2.44 -0.72 2.89
N GLY A 307 -1.55 -1.47 3.55
CA GLY A 307 -0.74 -0.95 4.66
C GLY A 307 -1.49 -0.99 6.00
N PRO A 308 -1.20 -0.05 6.92
CA PRO A 308 -0.28 1.07 6.76
C PRO A 308 1.18 0.63 6.64
N CYS A 309 2.02 1.46 6.02
CA CYS A 309 3.46 1.26 5.93
C CYS A 309 4.20 2.51 6.42
N MET A 310 5.35 2.29 7.07
CA MET A 310 6.25 3.37 7.49
C MET A 310 7.07 3.85 6.30
N GLN A 311 7.12 5.17 6.11
CA GLN A 311 7.89 5.83 5.06
C GLN A 311 8.77 6.89 5.72
N GLN A 312 10.08 6.74 5.61
CA GLN A 312 11.02 7.69 6.19
C GLN A 312 10.98 9.03 5.43
N GLU A 313 10.78 10.12 6.15
CA GLU A 313 10.85 11.46 5.58
C GLU A 313 12.26 11.81 5.13
N ARG A 314 12.33 12.60 4.08
CA ARG A 314 13.58 13.02 3.47
C ARG A 314 14.25 14.12 4.29
N THR A 315 15.53 13.92 4.59
CA THR A 315 16.43 14.94 5.12
C THR A 315 17.76 14.95 4.36
N GLN A 316 18.62 15.95 4.56
CA GLN A 316 19.94 15.98 3.93
C GLN A 316 20.83 14.78 4.29
N ALA A 317 20.58 14.13 5.43
CA ALA A 317 21.32 12.95 5.89
C ALA A 317 20.72 11.63 5.40
N THR A 318 19.55 11.64 4.75
CA THR A 318 18.92 10.41 4.26
C THR A 318 19.58 9.88 3.00
N ALA A 319 19.56 8.55 2.85
CA ALA A 319 19.97 7.88 1.63
C ALA A 319 19.16 8.36 0.40
N PRO A 320 19.72 8.28 -0.82
CA PRO A 320 19.08 8.75 -2.03
C PRO A 320 17.80 7.98 -2.36
N ASN A 321 16.91 8.61 -3.14
CA ASN A 321 15.92 7.89 -3.93
C ASN A 321 16.62 6.98 -4.92
N ILE A 322 15.98 5.85 -5.21
CA ILE A 322 16.48 4.89 -6.15
C ILE A 322 15.46 4.73 -7.26
N VAL A 323 15.87 4.99 -8.51
CA VAL A 323 15.03 4.76 -9.69
C VAL A 323 15.74 3.78 -10.60
N VAL A 324 15.01 2.77 -11.08
CA VAL A 324 15.51 1.81 -12.06
C VAL A 324 14.60 1.86 -13.28
N VAL A 325 15.19 2.07 -14.46
CA VAL A 325 14.48 2.07 -15.73
C VAL A 325 15.02 0.93 -16.59
N VAL A 326 14.15 -0.03 -16.92
CA VAL A 326 14.44 -1.15 -17.82
C VAL A 326 13.72 -0.93 -19.15
N VAL A 327 14.47 -0.79 -20.23
CA VAL A 327 13.94 -0.64 -21.59
C VAL A 327 14.02 -2.00 -22.29
N ASP A 328 12.91 -2.68 -22.53
CA ASP A 328 12.95 -3.98 -23.19
C ASP A 328 13.29 -3.85 -24.67
N GLY A 329 14.25 -4.65 -25.14
CA GLY A 329 14.65 -4.68 -26.53
C GLY A 329 15.60 -3.56 -26.93
N LEU A 330 16.40 -2.97 -26.03
CA LEU A 330 17.42 -1.96 -26.35
C LEU A 330 18.82 -2.61 -26.34
N GLY A 331 19.33 -2.95 -27.52
CA GLY A 331 20.70 -3.49 -27.67
C GLY A 331 21.77 -2.41 -27.52
N ALA A 332 22.91 -2.76 -26.92
CA ALA A 332 24.04 -1.82 -26.80
C ALA A 332 24.61 -1.39 -28.15
N ASP A 333 24.50 -2.25 -29.17
CA ASP A 333 24.94 -1.98 -30.54
C ASP A 333 24.01 -1.03 -31.31
N HIS A 334 22.94 -0.53 -30.69
CA HIS A 334 22.07 0.55 -31.18
C HIS A 334 22.11 1.80 -30.30
N VAL A 335 23.11 1.92 -29.42
CA VAL A 335 23.33 3.08 -28.55
C VAL A 335 24.57 3.83 -29.03
N SER A 336 24.43 5.12 -29.31
CA SER A 336 25.45 5.92 -29.98
C SER A 336 26.70 6.14 -29.12
N ALA A 337 26.55 6.39 -27.82
CA ALA A 337 27.67 6.42 -26.89
C ALA A 337 28.41 5.08 -26.73
N LEU A 338 27.83 3.96 -27.18
CA LEU A 338 28.48 2.64 -27.23
C LEU A 338 29.01 2.29 -28.64
N GLY A 339 29.04 3.27 -29.55
CA GLY A 339 29.65 3.16 -30.87
C GLY A 339 28.67 3.05 -32.04
N TYR A 340 27.35 3.16 -31.80
CA TYR A 340 26.38 3.11 -32.89
C TYR A 340 26.35 4.39 -33.73
N LYS A 341 26.39 4.25 -35.06
CA LYS A 341 26.69 5.36 -35.98
C LYS A 341 25.48 6.20 -36.38
N ARG A 342 24.25 5.75 -36.14
CA ARG A 342 23.04 6.42 -36.65
C ARG A 342 22.50 7.53 -35.74
N GLY A 343 23.06 7.75 -34.55
CA GLY A 343 22.63 8.85 -33.67
C GLY A 343 21.25 8.63 -33.05
N THR A 344 20.94 7.39 -32.65
CA THR A 344 19.62 6.97 -32.13
C THR A 344 19.38 7.41 -30.69
N THR A 345 20.42 7.70 -29.89
CA THR A 345 20.29 7.89 -28.43
C THR A 345 20.90 9.20 -27.89
N PRO A 346 20.58 10.38 -28.46
CA PRO A 346 21.21 11.65 -28.06
C PRO A 346 20.98 12.04 -26.59
N SER A 347 19.91 11.59 -25.93
CA SER A 347 19.64 11.89 -24.52
C SER A 347 20.48 11.00 -23.59
N LEU A 348 20.54 9.70 -23.86
CA LEU A 348 21.43 8.79 -23.13
C LEU A 348 22.92 9.15 -23.33
N ASP A 349 23.31 9.55 -24.54
CA ASP A 349 24.69 9.97 -24.84
C ASP A 349 25.12 11.20 -24.01
N ARG A 350 24.19 12.15 -23.77
CA ARG A 350 24.44 13.28 -22.88
C ARG A 350 24.56 12.84 -21.42
N LEU A 351 23.86 11.79 -21.01
CA LEU A 351 23.99 11.23 -19.67
C LEU A 351 25.32 10.51 -19.46
N ALA A 352 25.86 9.85 -20.49
CA ALA A 352 27.12 9.10 -20.45
C ALA A 352 28.25 9.85 -19.72
N HIS A 353 28.41 11.13 -20.04
CA HIS A 353 29.45 12.01 -19.50
C HIS A 353 29.32 12.29 -18.00
N ASN A 354 28.15 12.02 -17.41
CA ASN A 354 27.84 12.26 -16.01
C ASN A 354 27.39 10.99 -15.27
N ALA A 355 27.70 9.81 -15.83
CA ALA A 355 27.28 8.52 -15.33
C ALA A 355 28.48 7.62 -15.00
N LEU A 356 28.21 6.58 -14.21
CA LEU A 356 28.96 5.34 -14.21
C LEU A 356 28.44 4.50 -15.38
N LEU A 357 29.19 4.45 -16.48
CA LEU A 357 28.85 3.68 -17.69
C LEU A 357 29.61 2.36 -17.72
N PHE A 358 28.92 1.27 -18.01
CA PHE A 358 29.53 -0.03 -18.29
C PHE A 358 29.47 -0.36 -19.78
N SER A 359 30.61 -0.39 -20.45
CA SER A 359 30.64 -0.69 -21.89
C SER A 359 30.49 -2.18 -22.20
N ASN A 360 30.57 -3.05 -21.18
CA ASN A 360 30.40 -4.50 -21.28
C ASN A 360 29.38 -5.05 -20.28
N ALA A 361 28.12 -4.59 -20.34
CA ALA A 361 27.02 -5.12 -19.55
C ALA A 361 26.19 -6.16 -20.30
N TYR A 362 25.75 -7.21 -19.59
CA TYR A 362 25.07 -8.35 -20.19
C TYR A 362 23.78 -8.73 -19.47
N THR A 363 22.76 -9.08 -20.25
CA THR A 363 21.52 -9.64 -19.69
C THR A 363 21.70 -11.10 -19.29
N PRO A 364 21.11 -11.57 -18.18
CA PRO A 364 21.15 -12.97 -17.75
C PRO A 364 20.35 -13.91 -18.67
N ALA A 365 19.38 -13.39 -19.41
CA ALA A 365 18.60 -14.15 -20.38
C ALA A 365 17.99 -13.18 -21.40
N PRO A 366 17.84 -13.59 -22.67
CA PRO A 366 17.20 -12.77 -23.69
C PRO A 366 15.65 -12.82 -23.55
N GLU A 367 15.16 -12.72 -22.31
CA GLU A 367 13.76 -12.83 -21.92
C GLU A 367 13.46 -11.75 -20.88
N SER A 368 12.45 -10.92 -21.14
CA SER A 368 12.24 -9.74 -20.30
C SER A 368 11.87 -10.05 -18.84
N ALA A 369 10.95 -10.99 -18.62
CA ALA A 369 10.54 -11.35 -17.27
C ALA A 369 11.72 -11.90 -16.44
N ALA A 370 12.63 -12.65 -17.08
CA ALA A 370 13.84 -13.15 -16.45
C ALA A 370 14.82 -12.03 -16.10
N ALA A 371 15.06 -11.10 -17.02
CA ALA A 371 15.89 -9.94 -16.77
C ALA A 371 15.34 -9.06 -15.63
N CYS A 372 14.04 -8.77 -15.62
CA CYS A 372 13.39 -8.00 -14.56
C CYS A 372 13.44 -8.72 -13.20
N ALA A 373 13.21 -10.03 -13.18
CA ALA A 373 13.35 -10.84 -11.98
C ALA A 373 14.79 -10.79 -11.44
N THR A 374 15.80 -10.87 -12.31
CA THR A 374 17.20 -10.74 -11.93
C THR A 374 17.51 -9.34 -11.35
N VAL A 375 17.03 -8.26 -11.99
CA VAL A 375 17.20 -6.89 -11.46
C VAL A 375 16.58 -6.74 -10.08
N LEU A 376 15.37 -7.28 -9.89
CA LEU A 376 14.63 -7.15 -8.63
C LEU A 376 15.11 -8.10 -7.53
N THR A 377 15.86 -9.15 -7.82
CA THR A 377 16.29 -10.15 -6.81
C THR A 377 17.80 -10.26 -6.65
N GLY A 378 18.59 -9.77 -7.62
CA GLY A 378 20.03 -10.02 -7.69
C GLY A 378 20.38 -11.50 -7.85
N ALA A 379 19.43 -12.33 -8.26
CA ALA A 379 19.60 -13.77 -8.47
C ALA A 379 19.56 -14.09 -9.96
N ASN A 380 20.21 -15.18 -10.37
CA ASN A 380 20.18 -15.64 -11.75
C ASN A 380 18.87 -16.41 -12.11
N PRO A 381 18.58 -16.63 -13.41
CA PRO A 381 17.33 -17.26 -13.85
C PRO A 381 17.01 -18.64 -13.29
N LEU A 382 18.02 -19.47 -13.01
CA LEU A 382 17.80 -20.78 -12.41
C LEU A 382 17.38 -20.68 -10.94
N ARG A 383 17.80 -19.62 -10.22
CA ARG A 383 17.44 -19.39 -8.81
C ARG A 383 16.08 -18.73 -8.64
N HIS A 384 15.75 -17.72 -9.45
CA HIS A 384 14.46 -17.04 -9.34
C HIS A 384 13.33 -17.73 -10.11
N GLY A 385 13.65 -18.69 -11.00
CA GLY A 385 12.64 -19.53 -11.65
C GLY A 385 11.89 -18.89 -12.82
N PHE A 386 12.44 -17.83 -13.42
CA PHE A 386 11.90 -17.24 -14.66
C PHE A 386 12.88 -17.55 -15.78
N LEU A 387 12.56 -18.55 -16.60
CA LEU A 387 13.34 -18.92 -17.78
C LEU A 387 12.54 -19.87 -18.69
N GLY A 388 12.50 -19.57 -19.99
CA GLY A 388 11.79 -20.37 -20.98
C GLY A 388 10.30 -20.44 -20.69
N ARG A 389 9.77 -21.67 -20.49
CA ARG A 389 8.33 -21.88 -20.24
C ARG A 389 7.88 -21.53 -18.83
N ARG A 390 8.81 -21.31 -17.89
CA ARG A 390 8.48 -20.99 -16.50
C ARG A 390 8.57 -19.48 -16.31
N ALA A 391 7.49 -18.88 -15.82
CA ALA A 391 7.35 -17.43 -15.60
C ALA A 391 6.92 -17.13 -14.15
N GLY A 392 7.56 -17.80 -13.19
CA GLY A 392 7.26 -17.67 -11.76
C GLY A 392 6.25 -18.68 -11.20
N PRO A 393 5.70 -18.43 -9.99
CA PRO A 393 5.99 -17.25 -9.17
C PRO A 393 7.41 -17.25 -8.59
N LEU A 394 7.89 -16.07 -8.14
CA LEU A 394 9.12 -15.98 -7.36
C LEU A 394 9.04 -16.90 -6.13
N PRO A 395 10.11 -17.68 -5.82
CA PRO A 395 10.14 -18.52 -4.63
C PRO A 395 9.91 -17.72 -3.35
N GLU A 396 9.18 -18.27 -2.37
CA GLU A 396 8.87 -17.58 -1.11
C GLU A 396 10.15 -17.15 -0.35
N GLY A 397 11.17 -18.01 -0.33
CA GLY A 397 12.47 -17.71 0.32
C GLY A 397 13.36 -16.73 -0.45
N LEU A 398 13.01 -16.33 -1.67
CA LEU A 398 13.74 -15.33 -2.44
C LEU A 398 13.08 -13.97 -2.26
N ARG A 399 13.80 -13.06 -1.60
CA ARG A 399 13.34 -11.68 -1.35
C ARG A 399 13.66 -10.79 -2.54
N SER A 400 12.73 -9.89 -2.88
CA SER A 400 12.99 -8.81 -3.83
C SER A 400 13.67 -7.63 -3.12
N ILE A 401 14.43 -6.83 -3.86
CA ILE A 401 14.98 -5.57 -3.36
C ILE A 401 13.86 -4.59 -3.01
N ALA A 402 12.68 -4.68 -3.65
CA ALA A 402 11.53 -3.86 -3.30
C ALA A 402 11.04 -4.15 -1.87
N GLU A 403 11.01 -5.43 -1.45
CA GLU A 403 10.69 -5.81 -0.07
C GLU A 403 11.71 -5.22 0.91
N ILE A 404 13.00 -5.32 0.57
CA ILE A 404 14.10 -4.76 1.38
C ILE A 404 13.99 -3.23 1.47
N PHE A 405 13.70 -2.55 0.37
CA PHE A 405 13.51 -1.10 0.34
C PHE A 405 12.33 -0.67 1.22
N LYS A 406 11.19 -1.36 1.10
CA LYS A 406 9.99 -1.09 1.91
C LYS A 406 10.27 -1.23 3.41
N GLU A 407 10.98 -2.28 3.82
CA GLU A 407 11.41 -2.46 5.22
C GLU A 407 12.37 -1.37 5.71
N ASN A 408 13.19 -0.80 4.81
CA ASN A 408 14.10 0.31 5.11
C ASN A 408 13.41 1.69 4.98
N GLY A 409 12.08 1.72 5.04
CA GLY A 409 11.28 2.95 5.05
C GLY A 409 11.21 3.67 3.71
N TYR A 410 11.42 3.00 2.59
CA TYR A 410 11.17 3.57 1.27
C TYR A 410 9.70 3.40 0.88
N ALA A 411 9.10 4.45 0.34
CA ALA A 411 7.89 4.34 -0.47
C ALA A 411 8.26 3.63 -1.79
N THR A 412 7.66 2.47 -2.04
CA THR A 412 8.02 1.62 -3.19
C THR A 412 6.91 1.63 -4.23
N ALA A 413 7.23 1.97 -5.48
CA ALA A 413 6.27 1.90 -6.60
C ALA A 413 6.89 1.27 -7.85
N ALA A 414 6.05 0.60 -8.63
CA ALA A 414 6.42 0.10 -9.96
C ALA A 414 5.46 0.63 -11.02
N PHE A 415 6.00 0.97 -12.19
CA PHE A 415 5.24 1.41 -13.37
C PHE A 415 5.67 0.58 -14.56
N THR A 416 4.77 -0.26 -15.04
CA THR A 416 5.05 -1.25 -16.08
C THR A 416 3.91 -1.25 -17.11
N ASP A 417 4.16 -1.80 -18.29
CA ASP A 417 3.15 -2.01 -19.33
C ASP A 417 2.78 -3.50 -19.45
N GLY A 418 1.52 -3.81 -19.15
CA GLY A 418 0.94 -5.14 -19.36
C GLY A 418 1.66 -6.30 -18.65
N GLU A 419 2.43 -6.03 -17.58
CA GLU A 419 2.91 -7.08 -16.69
C GLU A 419 1.75 -7.56 -15.83
N GLN A 420 1.42 -8.84 -15.89
CA GLN A 420 0.36 -9.40 -15.05
C GLN A 420 0.91 -9.59 -13.62
N ALA A 421 0.30 -8.90 -12.65
CA ALA A 421 0.54 -9.22 -11.25
C ALA A 421 0.10 -10.66 -10.96
N GLY A 422 0.84 -11.37 -10.12
CA GLY A 422 0.58 -12.81 -9.94
C GLY A 422 1.84 -13.63 -9.75
N ASN A 423 2.87 -13.28 -10.52
CA ASN A 423 4.13 -14.00 -10.62
C ASN A 423 5.15 -13.61 -9.52
N GLY A 424 4.79 -12.69 -8.62
CA GLY A 424 5.63 -12.32 -7.48
C GLY A 424 6.60 -11.17 -7.76
N LEU A 425 6.73 -10.69 -9.00
CA LEU A 425 7.53 -9.48 -9.29
C LEU A 425 6.95 -8.23 -8.62
N GLU A 426 5.65 -8.23 -8.31
CA GLU A 426 5.00 -7.15 -7.56
C GLU A 426 5.33 -7.13 -6.06
N ARG A 427 5.96 -8.19 -5.52
CA ARG A 427 6.28 -8.31 -4.09
C ARG A 427 7.19 -7.16 -3.64
N GLY A 428 6.77 -6.51 -2.56
CA GLY A 428 7.50 -5.41 -1.93
C GLY A 428 7.06 -4.04 -2.41
N PHE A 429 6.37 -3.92 -3.54
CA PHE A 429 5.81 -2.63 -3.97
C PHE A 429 4.56 -2.27 -3.16
N PHE A 430 4.44 -0.99 -2.80
CA PHE A 430 3.25 -0.46 -2.13
C PHE A 430 2.15 -0.18 -3.16
N LEU A 431 2.57 0.27 -4.34
CA LEU A 431 1.75 0.40 -5.54
C LEU A 431 2.47 -0.26 -6.73
N PHE A 432 1.80 -1.17 -7.41
CA PHE A 432 2.27 -1.76 -8.67
C PHE A 432 1.30 -1.39 -9.79
N ASP A 433 1.69 -0.44 -10.64
CA ASP A 433 0.87 0.05 -11.75
C ASP A 433 1.24 -0.70 -13.04
N SER A 434 0.29 -1.44 -13.57
CA SER A 434 0.35 -2.04 -14.91
C SER A 434 -0.90 -1.68 -15.74
N SER A 435 -1.48 -0.50 -15.47
CA SER A 435 -2.73 -0.03 -16.06
C SER A 435 -2.61 0.30 -17.55
N GLN A 436 -1.40 0.45 -18.08
CA GLN A 436 -1.18 0.63 -19.51
C GLN A 436 -1.22 -0.74 -20.23
N PRO A 437 -2.15 -0.93 -21.18
CA PRO A 437 -2.26 -2.20 -21.89
C PRO A 437 -1.09 -2.38 -22.86
N SER A 438 -0.43 -3.54 -22.80
CA SER A 438 0.47 -3.98 -23.86
C SER A 438 -0.36 -4.62 -24.99
N PRO A 439 -0.04 -4.41 -26.29
CA PRO A 439 1.18 -3.80 -26.81
C PRO A 439 1.09 -2.30 -27.09
N ASP A 440 0.00 -1.61 -26.77
CA ASP A 440 -0.24 -0.21 -27.17
C ASP A 440 0.31 0.84 -26.18
N ALA A 441 0.88 0.39 -25.05
CA ALA A 441 1.40 1.25 -24.00
C ALA A 441 2.48 2.22 -24.50
N ASP A 442 2.28 3.52 -24.29
CA ASP A 442 3.25 4.55 -24.64
C ASP A 442 4.28 4.76 -23.51
N SER A 443 5.56 4.67 -23.84
CA SER A 443 6.68 4.91 -22.92
C SER A 443 6.63 6.29 -22.26
N ALA A 444 6.16 7.32 -22.98
CA ALA A 444 6.01 8.66 -22.41
C ALA A 444 4.98 8.66 -21.26
N ALA A 445 3.82 8.05 -21.48
CA ALA A 445 2.75 7.98 -20.48
C ALA A 445 3.17 7.21 -19.21
N ILE A 446 3.98 6.15 -19.35
CA ILE A 446 4.50 5.39 -18.19
C ILE A 446 5.49 6.25 -17.40
N LEU A 447 6.41 6.93 -18.08
CA LEU A 447 7.40 7.82 -17.44
C LEU A 447 6.72 9.02 -16.77
N ASP A 448 5.67 9.58 -17.37
CA ASP A 448 4.88 10.68 -16.79
C ASP A 448 4.16 10.26 -15.50
N LYS A 449 3.61 9.04 -15.47
CA LYS A 449 3.03 8.45 -14.24
C LYS A 449 4.09 8.30 -13.15
N ALA A 450 5.24 7.73 -13.49
CA ALA A 450 6.35 7.56 -12.56
C ALA A 450 6.84 8.92 -12.01
N GLN A 451 7.04 9.91 -12.89
CA GLN A 451 7.46 11.26 -12.51
C GLN A 451 6.44 11.94 -11.59
N SER A 452 5.15 11.87 -11.94
CA SER A 452 4.07 12.48 -11.16
C SER A 452 3.99 11.87 -9.75
N TRP A 453 4.12 10.54 -9.67
CA TRP A 453 4.16 9.84 -8.40
C TRP A 453 5.39 10.24 -7.57
N MET A 454 6.58 10.30 -8.18
CA MET A 454 7.80 10.74 -7.51
C MET A 454 7.70 12.16 -6.96
N ALA A 455 7.10 13.08 -7.72
CA ALA A 455 6.86 14.45 -7.27
C ALA A 455 5.92 14.51 -6.06
N ALA A 456 4.83 13.73 -6.06
CA ALA A 456 3.92 13.60 -4.90
C ALA A 456 4.58 12.93 -3.67
N HIS A 457 5.70 12.23 -3.89
CA HIS A 457 6.49 11.54 -2.85
C HIS A 457 7.84 12.19 -2.58
N ALA A 458 8.04 13.47 -2.98
CA ALA A 458 9.33 14.14 -2.82
C ALA A 458 9.78 14.25 -1.35
N GLY A 459 8.81 14.35 -0.43
CA GLY A 459 9.05 14.45 1.02
C GLY A 459 9.46 13.16 1.72
N VAL A 460 9.48 12.01 1.03
CA VAL A 460 9.86 10.70 1.60
C VAL A 460 10.90 10.00 0.73
N LYS A 461 11.67 9.08 1.32
CA LYS A 461 12.52 8.17 0.54
C LYS A 461 11.66 7.31 -0.38
N HIS A 462 12.02 7.16 -1.65
CA HIS A 462 11.29 6.30 -2.56
C HIS A 462 12.15 5.47 -3.50
N PHE A 463 11.66 4.26 -3.78
CA PHE A 463 12.21 3.32 -4.74
C PHE A 463 11.20 3.13 -5.87
N VAL A 464 11.61 3.45 -7.09
CA VAL A 464 10.74 3.39 -8.27
C VAL A 464 11.34 2.46 -9.33
N PHE A 465 10.56 1.48 -9.74
CA PHE A 465 10.90 0.58 -10.84
C PHE A 465 10.04 0.93 -12.05
N VAL A 466 10.67 1.22 -13.19
CA VAL A 466 10.00 1.54 -14.44
C VAL A 466 10.41 0.53 -15.49
N ARG A 467 9.44 -0.03 -16.20
CA ARG A 467 9.67 -0.92 -17.34
C ARG A 467 8.95 -0.38 -18.58
N LEU A 468 9.67 -0.34 -19.69
CA LEU A 468 9.19 0.14 -20.99
C LEU A 468 9.31 -1.00 -22.00
N ARG A 469 8.21 -1.54 -22.55
CA ARG A 469 8.23 -2.67 -23.50
C ARG A 469 8.13 -2.29 -24.96
N GLU A 470 8.11 -1.00 -25.24
CA GLU A 470 7.84 -0.44 -26.54
C GLU A 470 8.76 -0.98 -27.66
N LEU A 471 10.06 -1.12 -27.39
CA LEU A 471 11.02 -1.66 -28.37
C LEU A 471 10.95 -3.19 -28.51
N GLY A 472 10.23 -3.89 -27.65
CA GLY A 472 9.92 -5.31 -27.83
C GLY A 472 8.84 -5.54 -28.90
N ASN A 473 8.01 -4.53 -29.17
CA ASN A 473 6.85 -4.61 -30.08
C ASN A 473 6.93 -3.62 -31.25
N PHE A 474 8.10 -3.04 -31.52
CA PHE A 474 8.30 -1.97 -32.50
C PHE A 474 7.78 -2.32 -33.91
N GLN A 475 7.87 -3.60 -34.30
CA GLN A 475 7.44 -4.11 -35.59
C GLN A 475 5.94 -4.00 -35.85
N TRP A 476 5.13 -3.82 -34.80
CA TRP A 476 3.68 -3.64 -34.87
C TRP A 476 3.24 -2.18 -34.82
N ARG A 477 4.19 -1.24 -34.80
CA ARG A 477 3.93 0.19 -34.59
C ARG A 477 4.38 1.01 -35.80
N GLU A 478 3.44 1.23 -36.71
CA GLU A 478 3.67 1.96 -37.98
C GLU A 478 4.19 3.39 -37.77
N GLN A 479 3.92 4.00 -36.62
CA GLN A 479 4.33 5.37 -36.29
C GLN A 479 5.84 5.61 -36.32
N TYR A 480 6.68 4.58 -36.22
CA TYR A 480 8.13 4.74 -36.25
C TYR A 480 8.73 4.63 -37.66
N ALA A 481 8.02 4.07 -38.64
CA ALA A 481 8.54 3.88 -39.99
C ALA A 481 9.08 5.17 -40.67
N PRO A 482 8.47 6.37 -40.49
CA PRO A 482 8.91 7.57 -41.19
C PRO A 482 10.22 8.20 -40.69
N GLY A 483 10.76 7.80 -39.53
CA GLY A 483 11.90 8.47 -38.90
C GLY A 483 13.22 8.28 -39.67
N PHE A 484 13.95 7.24 -39.31
CA PHE A 484 15.17 6.82 -40.00
C PHE A 484 14.93 6.26 -41.40
N GLY A 485 13.68 5.93 -41.75
CA GLY A 485 13.24 5.54 -43.09
C GLY A 485 12.75 6.71 -43.95
N LYS A 486 12.91 7.96 -43.50
CA LYS A 486 12.37 9.14 -44.21
C LYS A 486 12.89 9.22 -45.65
N GLY A 487 11.97 9.21 -46.60
CA GLY A 487 12.28 9.29 -48.03
C GLY A 487 12.56 7.95 -48.71
N ALA A 488 12.54 6.83 -47.98
CA ALA A 488 12.50 5.50 -48.57
C ALA A 488 11.07 5.12 -48.96
N GLU A 489 10.91 4.41 -50.08
CA GLU A 489 9.61 3.87 -50.52
C GLU A 489 9.09 2.80 -49.55
N HIS A 490 10.00 2.00 -48.97
CA HIS A 490 9.73 1.00 -47.95
C HIS A 490 10.80 1.06 -46.84
N PRO A 491 10.52 1.67 -45.67
CA PRO A 491 11.42 1.65 -44.52
C PRO A 491 11.75 0.22 -44.08
N THR A 492 13.02 -0.05 -43.79
CA THR A 492 13.46 -1.37 -43.34
C THR A 492 13.05 -1.61 -41.88
N PRO A 493 12.86 -2.86 -41.41
CA PRO A 493 12.71 -3.19 -40.00
C PRO A 493 13.75 -2.52 -39.09
N LEU A 494 15.00 -2.43 -39.53
CA LEU A 494 16.06 -1.71 -38.83
C LEU A 494 15.76 -0.21 -38.69
N ASP A 495 15.26 0.44 -39.74
CA ASP A 495 14.89 1.87 -39.70
C ASP A 495 13.73 2.13 -38.75
N THR A 496 12.72 1.25 -38.75
CA THR A 496 11.59 1.31 -37.82
C THR A 496 12.07 1.13 -36.38
N TYR A 497 12.95 0.16 -36.12
CA TYR A 497 13.54 -0.07 -34.80
C TYR A 497 14.35 1.14 -34.31
N ASP A 498 15.25 1.67 -35.12
CA ASP A 498 16.07 2.83 -34.75
C ASP A 498 15.24 4.09 -34.50
N SER A 499 14.11 4.23 -35.21
CA SER A 499 13.15 5.31 -34.98
C SER A 499 12.41 5.15 -33.66
N ALA A 500 12.07 3.91 -33.29
CA ALA A 500 11.50 3.60 -31.97
C ALA A 500 12.51 3.88 -30.85
N VAL A 501 13.79 3.48 -31.03
CA VAL A 501 14.88 3.79 -30.08
C VAL A 501 15.00 5.30 -29.87
N ALA A 502 15.00 6.09 -30.95
CA ALA A 502 15.10 7.54 -30.86
C ALA A 502 13.89 8.22 -30.22
N TYR A 503 12.70 7.62 -30.34
CA TYR A 503 11.53 8.06 -29.60
C TYR A 503 11.68 7.78 -28.10
N VAL A 504 11.99 6.54 -27.73
CA VAL A 504 12.16 6.15 -26.31
C VAL A 504 13.28 6.95 -25.66
N ASP A 505 14.40 7.17 -26.35
CA ASP A 505 15.48 8.04 -25.86
C ASP A 505 15.00 9.47 -25.55
N ARG A 506 14.12 10.03 -26.39
CA ARG A 506 13.53 11.36 -26.15
C ARG A 506 12.65 11.37 -24.91
N CYS A 507 11.82 10.34 -24.72
CA CYS A 507 10.99 10.18 -23.54
C CYS A 507 11.85 10.10 -22.26
N LEU A 508 12.92 9.29 -22.31
CA LEU A 508 13.90 9.20 -21.23
C LEU A 508 14.57 10.55 -20.97
N GLY A 509 14.96 11.28 -22.03
CA GLY A 509 15.54 12.61 -21.93
C GLY A 509 14.63 13.60 -21.18
N THR A 510 13.34 13.63 -21.52
CA THR A 510 12.34 14.45 -20.82
C THR A 510 12.22 14.06 -19.35
N PHE A 511 12.09 12.77 -19.06
CA PHE A 511 12.00 12.25 -17.69
C PHE A 511 13.22 12.63 -16.84
N PHE A 512 14.43 12.45 -17.38
CA PHE A 512 15.66 12.79 -16.67
C PHE A 512 15.82 14.30 -16.47
N GLN A 513 15.42 15.10 -17.46
CA GLN A 513 15.43 16.56 -17.35
C GLN A 513 14.46 17.03 -16.27
N ALA A 514 13.27 16.45 -16.17
CA ALA A 514 12.29 16.79 -15.15
C ALA A 514 12.80 16.47 -13.74
N ILE A 515 13.41 15.30 -13.54
CA ILE A 515 14.02 14.95 -12.24
C ILE A 515 15.14 15.93 -11.90
N ARG A 516 16.08 16.17 -12.83
CA ARG A 516 17.22 17.08 -12.63
C ARG A 516 16.80 18.53 -12.38
N GLY A 517 15.71 18.97 -12.99
CA GLY A 517 15.16 20.32 -12.84
C GLY A 517 14.39 20.55 -11.53
N SER A 518 14.19 19.50 -10.73
CA SER A 518 13.50 19.56 -9.44
C SER A 518 14.46 19.28 -8.27
N ASP A 519 13.99 19.43 -7.03
CA ASP A 519 14.79 19.07 -5.84
C ASP A 519 15.11 17.56 -5.76
N LEU A 520 14.37 16.72 -6.50
CA LEU A 520 14.69 15.31 -6.64
C LEU A 520 16.07 15.10 -7.29
N GLY A 521 16.50 15.99 -8.19
CA GLY A 521 17.79 15.86 -8.88
C GLY A 521 19.00 15.83 -7.94
N LYS A 522 18.89 16.40 -6.74
CA LYS A 522 19.95 16.46 -5.71
C LYS A 522 19.99 15.24 -4.80
N CYS A 523 18.96 14.41 -4.84
CA CYS A 523 18.77 13.30 -3.90
C CYS A 523 18.33 12.00 -4.57
N THR A 524 18.40 11.90 -5.90
CA THR A 524 18.03 10.70 -6.66
C THR A 524 19.24 10.08 -7.34
N ALA A 525 19.33 8.74 -7.28
CA ALA A 525 20.18 7.92 -8.11
C ALA A 525 19.32 7.13 -9.10
N ILE A 526 19.75 7.05 -10.35
CA ILE A 526 18.99 6.45 -11.46
C ILE A 526 19.88 5.42 -12.16
N ALA A 527 19.38 4.19 -12.25
CA ALA A 527 19.94 3.14 -13.10
C ALA A 527 19.10 2.99 -14.37
N VAL A 528 19.75 2.94 -15.53
CA VAL A 528 19.10 2.73 -16.83
C VAL A 528 19.74 1.53 -17.48
N THR A 529 18.93 0.57 -17.91
CA THR A 529 19.40 -0.67 -18.52
C THR A 529 18.39 -1.23 -19.52
N SER A 530 18.70 -2.37 -20.12
CA SER A 530 17.80 -3.13 -20.97
C SER A 530 17.64 -4.58 -20.51
N SER A 531 16.55 -5.21 -20.90
CA SER A 531 16.38 -6.66 -20.68
C SER A 531 17.04 -7.52 -21.75
N TYR A 532 17.19 -7.04 -22.99
CA TYR A 532 17.87 -7.72 -24.10
C TYR A 532 17.96 -6.79 -25.33
N GLY A 533 18.75 -7.16 -26.33
CA GLY A 533 18.83 -6.53 -27.64
C GLY A 533 18.26 -7.37 -28.80
N HIS A 534 18.08 -6.72 -29.95
CA HIS A 534 17.63 -7.36 -31.20
C HIS A 534 18.81 -7.63 -32.13
N ASP A 535 18.89 -8.83 -32.68
CA ASP A 535 19.97 -9.24 -33.58
C ASP A 535 19.56 -9.10 -35.05
N PHE A 536 20.08 -8.06 -35.71
CA PHE A 536 19.87 -7.75 -37.12
C PHE A 536 20.93 -8.37 -38.06
N SER A 537 21.70 -9.37 -37.62
CA SER A 537 22.80 -9.95 -38.43
C SER A 537 22.32 -10.65 -39.71
N ALA A 538 21.04 -11.03 -39.79
CA ALA A 538 20.43 -11.58 -41.01
C ALA A 538 20.18 -10.52 -42.11
N GLY A 539 20.37 -9.23 -41.81
CA GLY A 539 20.20 -8.11 -42.73
C GLY A 539 19.15 -7.11 -42.24
N SER A 540 19.24 -5.86 -42.72
CA SER A 540 18.34 -4.77 -42.30
C SER A 540 16.86 -5.01 -42.65
N ASN A 541 16.60 -5.84 -43.66
CA ASN A 541 15.27 -6.23 -44.13
C ASN A 541 14.70 -7.48 -43.42
N ALA A 542 15.51 -8.16 -42.60
CA ALA A 542 15.07 -9.34 -41.88
C ALA A 542 14.35 -8.96 -40.58
N ILE A 543 13.43 -9.81 -40.14
CA ILE A 543 12.91 -9.76 -38.76
C ILE A 543 14.09 -10.06 -37.84
N PRO A 544 14.39 -9.18 -36.85
CA PRO A 544 15.52 -9.44 -35.95
C PRO A 544 15.26 -10.68 -35.11
N SER A 545 16.34 -11.38 -34.78
CA SER A 545 16.28 -12.53 -33.88
C SER A 545 16.61 -12.12 -32.44
N ILE A 546 16.12 -12.90 -31.49
CA ILE A 546 16.41 -12.75 -30.06
C ILE A 546 16.96 -14.08 -29.58
N GLY A 547 18.14 -14.07 -28.95
CA GLY A 547 18.78 -15.30 -28.49
C GLY A 547 20.06 -15.09 -27.71
N LEU A 548 20.93 -16.09 -27.70
CA LEU A 548 22.21 -16.06 -26.98
C LEU A 548 23.37 -15.46 -27.82
N SER A 549 23.07 -14.63 -28.82
CA SER A 549 24.07 -13.92 -29.59
C SER A 549 24.61 -12.73 -28.81
N GLU A 550 25.80 -12.22 -29.17
CA GLU A 550 26.35 -11.03 -28.51
C GLU A 550 25.43 -9.82 -28.69
N ARG A 551 24.80 -9.65 -29.86
CA ARG A 551 23.91 -8.51 -30.14
C ARG A 551 22.66 -8.53 -29.27
N SER A 552 22.11 -9.72 -28.99
CA SER A 552 20.98 -9.83 -28.07
C SER A 552 21.36 -9.73 -26.61
N LEU A 553 22.57 -10.15 -26.24
CA LEU A 553 22.97 -10.23 -24.84
C LEU A 553 23.67 -8.97 -24.31
N HIS A 554 24.36 -8.21 -25.17
CA HIS A 554 25.06 -6.98 -24.83
C HIS A 554 24.07 -5.82 -24.75
N ILE A 555 23.93 -5.26 -23.55
CA ILE A 555 22.92 -4.24 -23.22
C ILE A 555 23.59 -2.97 -22.70
N PRO A 556 22.95 -1.80 -22.84
CA PRO A 556 23.40 -0.60 -22.16
C PRO A 556 23.20 -0.73 -20.65
N LEU A 557 24.12 -0.20 -19.86
CA LEU A 557 23.97 -0.07 -18.41
C LEU A 557 24.68 1.18 -17.90
N TRP A 558 23.91 2.03 -17.22
CA TRP A 558 24.38 3.30 -16.69
C TRP A 558 23.76 3.51 -15.32
N LEU A 559 24.56 4.00 -14.37
CA LEU A 559 24.07 4.57 -13.13
C LEU A 559 24.46 6.04 -13.11
N TYR A 560 23.59 6.94 -12.64
CA TYR A 560 23.96 8.33 -12.46
C TYR A 560 23.17 8.99 -11.33
N GLY A 561 23.65 10.15 -10.88
CA GLY A 561 23.00 10.94 -9.84
C GLY A 561 23.70 10.83 -8.50
N THR A 562 22.93 10.94 -7.42
CA THR A 562 23.46 11.09 -6.06
C THR A 562 24.20 9.83 -5.61
N GLY A 563 25.45 9.98 -5.14
CA GLY A 563 26.26 8.86 -4.65
C GLY A 563 26.86 7.96 -5.74
N VAL A 564 26.67 8.30 -7.03
CA VAL A 564 27.20 7.50 -8.15
C VAL A 564 28.49 8.14 -8.72
N PRO A 565 29.59 7.38 -8.84
CA PRO A 565 30.81 7.86 -9.50
C PRO A 565 30.58 8.22 -10.97
N LYS A 566 31.37 9.16 -11.51
CA LYS A 566 31.34 9.52 -12.93
C LYS A 566 32.55 8.92 -13.64
N THR A 567 32.37 7.77 -14.26
CA THR A 567 33.45 7.07 -14.98
C THR A 567 32.87 6.07 -15.97
N GLU A 568 33.56 5.89 -17.08
CA GLU A 568 33.33 4.73 -17.95
C GLU A 568 34.18 3.56 -17.46
N ARG A 569 33.61 2.35 -17.42
CA ARG A 569 34.32 1.12 -17.11
C ARG A 569 34.08 0.06 -18.18
N PRO A 570 35.15 -0.59 -18.67
CA PRO A 570 35.04 -1.71 -19.59
C PRO A 570 34.83 -3.05 -18.89
N ASP A 571 34.68 -3.05 -17.57
CA ASP A 571 34.49 -4.27 -16.78
C ASP A 571 33.27 -5.06 -17.30
N PRO A 572 33.39 -6.38 -17.48
CA PRO A 572 32.25 -7.21 -17.80
C PRO A 572 31.33 -7.32 -16.57
N VAL A 573 30.05 -7.00 -16.73
CA VAL A 573 29.03 -7.01 -15.65
C VAL A 573 27.72 -7.63 -16.11
N GLY A 574 26.88 -8.06 -15.17
CA GLY A 574 25.55 -8.64 -15.41
C GLY A 574 24.44 -7.83 -14.70
N LEU A 575 23.18 -8.08 -15.04
CA LEU A 575 22.05 -7.38 -14.40
C LEU A 575 21.89 -7.74 -12.92
N GLU A 576 22.35 -8.92 -12.50
CA GLU A 576 22.32 -9.33 -11.09
C GLU A 576 23.18 -8.42 -10.20
N ASP A 577 24.11 -7.66 -10.77
CA ASP A 577 24.97 -6.70 -10.08
C ASP A 577 24.22 -5.40 -9.71
N LEU A 578 23.04 -5.14 -10.29
CA LEU A 578 22.24 -3.96 -9.93
C LEU A 578 21.73 -4.04 -8.49
N ALA A 579 21.12 -5.15 -8.10
CA ALA A 579 20.56 -5.32 -6.76
C ALA A 579 21.55 -4.96 -5.62
N PRO A 580 22.76 -5.53 -5.52
CA PRO A 580 23.72 -5.16 -4.48
C PRO A 580 24.17 -3.70 -4.58
N SER A 581 24.25 -3.13 -5.78
CA SER A 581 24.65 -1.73 -6.00
C SER A 581 23.60 -0.74 -5.51
N LEU A 582 22.32 -1.01 -5.81
CA LEU A 582 21.20 -0.18 -5.39
C LEU A 582 21.02 -0.22 -3.87
N LEU A 583 21.18 -1.41 -3.27
CA LEU A 583 21.18 -1.56 -1.81
C LEU A 583 22.37 -0.83 -1.16
N ALA A 584 23.56 -0.86 -1.78
CA ALA A 584 24.72 -0.11 -1.29
C ALA A 584 24.49 1.41 -1.33
N LEU A 585 23.88 1.96 -2.39
CA LEU A 585 23.48 3.37 -2.44
C LEU A 585 22.50 3.73 -1.30
N ALA A 586 21.62 2.79 -0.95
CA ALA A 586 20.62 2.96 0.09
C ALA A 586 21.16 2.78 1.52
N GLY A 587 22.39 2.26 1.66
CA GLY A 587 22.92 1.81 2.95
C GLY A 587 22.15 0.61 3.53
N ALA A 588 21.44 -0.15 2.70
CA ALA A 588 20.60 -1.27 3.11
C ALA A 588 21.35 -2.61 2.99
N ALA A 589 21.13 -3.50 3.95
CA ALA A 589 21.68 -4.86 3.89
C ALA A 589 20.74 -5.79 3.12
N ALA A 590 21.30 -6.63 2.24
CA ALA A 590 20.51 -7.62 1.49
C ALA A 590 19.87 -8.68 2.40
N GLY A 591 20.51 -9.00 3.53
CA GLY A 591 20.09 -10.06 4.46
C GLY A 591 20.26 -11.49 3.94
N ASN A 592 20.57 -11.67 2.65
CA ASN A 592 20.87 -12.95 2.00
C ASN A 592 22.05 -12.82 1.03
N LYS A 593 22.53 -13.96 0.52
CA LYS A 593 23.59 -14.01 -0.49
C LYS A 593 22.99 -13.71 -1.88
N LEU A 594 23.37 -12.56 -2.44
CA LEU A 594 23.10 -12.17 -3.83
C LEU A 594 24.13 -12.83 -4.77
N ASP A 595 23.75 -13.04 -6.04
CA ASP A 595 24.67 -13.56 -7.07
C ASP A 595 25.55 -12.45 -7.68
N GLY A 596 25.10 -11.20 -7.60
CA GLY A 596 25.82 -10.05 -8.12
C GLY A 596 26.85 -9.45 -7.17
N GLU A 597 27.67 -8.56 -7.73
CA GLU A 597 28.69 -7.75 -7.08
C GLU A 597 28.30 -6.26 -7.12
N ASN A 598 28.77 -5.48 -6.14
CA ASN A 598 28.49 -4.05 -6.08
C ASN A 598 29.26 -3.27 -7.17
N LEU A 599 28.55 -2.75 -8.16
CA LEU A 599 29.04 -1.94 -9.28
C LEU A 599 29.72 -0.65 -8.84
N LEU A 600 29.42 -0.11 -7.66
CA LEU A 600 30.03 1.12 -7.17
C LEU A 600 31.49 0.90 -6.72
N ALA A 601 31.85 -0.33 -6.40
CA ALA A 601 33.22 -0.75 -6.13
C ALA A 601 33.84 -1.31 -7.42
N GLY A 602 35.10 -0.98 -7.70
CA GLY A 602 35.75 -1.45 -8.92
C GLY A 602 37.26 -1.20 -8.93
N PRO A 603 38.00 -1.85 -9.85
CA PRO A 603 37.48 -2.64 -10.99
C PRO A 603 36.93 -4.02 -10.61
N LEU A 604 35.92 -4.50 -11.36
CA LEU A 604 35.32 -5.83 -11.19
C LEU A 604 35.94 -6.85 -12.16
N LYS A 605 36.04 -8.12 -11.73
CA LYS A 605 36.55 -9.22 -12.54
C LYS A 605 35.53 -10.36 -12.60
N LYS A 606 34.48 -10.15 -13.39
CA LYS A 606 33.38 -11.10 -13.54
C LYS A 606 33.43 -11.82 -14.90
N THR A 607 32.78 -12.97 -14.97
CA THR A 607 32.55 -13.70 -16.22
C THR A 607 31.05 -13.91 -16.39
N PRO A 608 30.32 -12.95 -17.00
CA PRO A 608 28.87 -13.01 -17.12
C PRO A 608 28.40 -14.27 -17.84
N VAL A 609 27.32 -14.87 -17.32
CA VAL A 609 26.67 -16.05 -17.90
C VAL A 609 25.22 -15.71 -18.21
N SER A 610 24.85 -15.86 -19.48
CA SER A 610 23.48 -15.72 -19.96
C SER A 610 22.90 -17.10 -20.29
N MET A 611 21.58 -17.24 -20.26
CA MET A 611 20.94 -18.54 -20.51
C MET A 611 19.59 -18.42 -21.23
N SER A 612 19.17 -19.51 -21.87
CA SER A 612 17.86 -19.67 -22.51
C SER A 612 17.26 -21.02 -22.12
N GLY A 613 15.93 -21.11 -21.96
CA GLY A 613 15.31 -22.26 -21.30
C GLY A 613 14.76 -23.40 -22.17
N SER A 614 14.76 -23.32 -23.50
CA SER A 614 14.08 -24.29 -24.37
C SER A 614 14.86 -24.65 -25.65
N PRO A 615 15.79 -25.62 -25.63
CA PRO A 615 16.34 -26.32 -24.46
C PRO A 615 17.28 -25.43 -23.63
N LEU A 616 17.75 -25.92 -22.47
CA LEU A 616 18.66 -25.15 -21.62
C LEU A 616 20.01 -24.98 -22.32
N ALA A 617 20.33 -23.74 -22.68
CA ALA A 617 21.63 -23.34 -23.20
C ALA A 617 22.21 -22.20 -22.36
N LEU A 618 23.53 -22.17 -22.25
CA LEU A 618 24.28 -21.18 -21.50
C LEU A 618 25.31 -20.54 -22.40
N SER A 619 25.51 -19.24 -22.23
CA SER A 619 26.50 -18.44 -22.95
C SER A 619 27.38 -17.71 -21.97
N ILE A 620 28.68 -18.00 -21.98
CA ILE A 620 29.66 -17.38 -21.08
C ILE A 620 30.47 -16.32 -21.83
N ARG A 621 30.61 -15.14 -21.23
CA ARG A 621 31.45 -14.05 -21.73
C ARG A 621 32.75 -13.97 -20.94
N PHE A 622 33.86 -14.41 -21.54
CA PHE A 622 35.19 -14.46 -20.92
C PHE A 622 36.22 -13.67 -21.73
N ASP A 623 36.76 -12.59 -21.16
CA ASP A 623 37.76 -11.69 -21.80
C ASP A 623 37.30 -11.13 -23.15
N ARG A 624 37.75 -11.67 -24.29
CA ARG A 624 37.25 -11.33 -25.64
C ARG A 624 36.31 -12.38 -26.24
N TRP A 625 36.21 -13.53 -25.60
CA TRP A 625 35.52 -14.70 -26.10
C TRP A 625 34.09 -14.80 -25.60
N ARG A 626 33.22 -15.37 -26.44
CA ARG A 626 31.90 -15.87 -26.05
C ARG A 626 31.75 -17.31 -26.50
N LEU A 627 31.46 -18.20 -25.56
CA LEU A 627 31.12 -19.59 -25.86
C LEU A 627 29.64 -19.81 -25.52
N THR A 628 28.90 -20.41 -26.45
CA THR A 628 27.53 -20.88 -26.20
C THR A 628 27.48 -22.41 -26.25
N TRP A 629 26.89 -23.00 -25.22
CA TRP A 629 26.77 -24.45 -25.04
C TRP A 629 25.33 -24.81 -24.68
N GLN A 630 24.75 -25.73 -25.44
CA GLN A 630 23.48 -26.35 -25.12
C GLN A 630 23.72 -27.54 -24.20
N SER A 631 23.06 -27.54 -23.04
CA SER A 631 23.31 -28.54 -21.99
C SER A 631 22.75 -29.94 -22.28
N GLY A 632 21.82 -30.06 -23.23
CA GLY A 632 21.07 -31.30 -23.46
C GLY A 632 20.00 -31.58 -22.38
N ARG A 633 19.68 -30.57 -21.56
CA ARG A 633 18.68 -30.65 -20.48
C ARG A 633 17.60 -29.60 -20.66
N THR A 634 16.52 -29.73 -19.88
CA THR A 634 15.55 -28.65 -19.68
C THR A 634 15.96 -27.77 -18.49
N ALA A 635 15.49 -26.51 -18.46
CA ALA A 635 15.88 -25.56 -17.40
C ALA A 635 15.40 -25.96 -15.99
N PHE A 636 14.21 -26.57 -15.88
CA PHE A 636 13.59 -26.90 -14.59
C PHE A 636 13.01 -28.32 -14.53
N GLY A 637 13.21 -29.15 -15.55
CA GLY A 637 12.68 -30.50 -15.62
C GLY A 637 13.79 -31.56 -15.56
N THR A 638 13.40 -32.79 -15.24
CA THR A 638 14.30 -33.96 -15.22
C THR A 638 14.54 -34.56 -16.61
N GLY A 639 13.88 -34.03 -17.65
CA GLY A 639 14.00 -34.54 -19.01
C GLY A 639 15.31 -34.15 -19.69
N GLU A 640 15.98 -35.15 -20.28
CA GLU A 640 17.06 -34.94 -21.24
C GLU A 640 16.46 -34.59 -22.61
N THR A 641 17.01 -33.56 -23.25
CA THR A 641 16.62 -33.14 -24.60
C THR A 641 17.60 -33.64 -25.68
N GLY A 642 18.67 -34.33 -25.26
CA GLY A 642 19.71 -34.91 -26.12
C GLY A 642 21.09 -34.77 -25.50
N ALA A 643 22.14 -35.13 -26.26
CA ALA A 643 23.51 -34.88 -25.84
C ALA A 643 23.82 -33.37 -25.86
N GLY A 644 24.51 -32.86 -24.83
CA GLY A 644 24.95 -31.47 -24.81
C GLY A 644 25.96 -31.17 -25.93
N ALA A 645 25.82 -30.01 -26.57
CA ALA A 645 26.59 -29.63 -27.75
C ALA A 645 27.07 -28.18 -27.66
N VAL A 646 28.31 -27.92 -28.09
CA VAL A 646 28.80 -26.55 -28.26
C VAL A 646 28.13 -25.97 -29.50
N LEU A 647 27.47 -24.83 -29.35
CA LEU A 647 26.79 -24.13 -30.45
C LEU A 647 27.74 -23.17 -31.18
N GLY A 648 28.79 -22.71 -30.50
CA GLY A 648 29.88 -21.96 -31.12
C GLY A 648 30.75 -21.21 -30.13
N LEU A 649 31.96 -20.88 -30.57
CA LEU A 649 32.92 -20.00 -29.89
C LEU A 649 33.23 -18.81 -30.81
N TYR A 650 33.06 -17.60 -30.28
CA TYR A 650 33.22 -16.36 -31.05
C TYR A 650 34.17 -15.40 -30.35
N ASP A 651 34.97 -14.70 -31.13
CA ASP A 651 35.70 -13.51 -30.68
C ASP A 651 34.74 -12.31 -30.69
N ALA A 652 34.08 -12.06 -29.56
CA ALA A 652 33.04 -11.06 -29.44
C ALA A 652 33.56 -9.64 -29.71
N LEU A 653 34.79 -9.31 -29.29
CA LEU A 653 35.35 -7.98 -29.53
C LEU A 653 35.68 -7.76 -31.01
N GLN A 654 36.27 -8.75 -31.67
CA GLN A 654 36.54 -8.67 -33.10
C GLN A 654 35.24 -8.63 -33.91
N ALA A 655 34.27 -9.48 -33.56
CA ALA A 655 33.00 -9.57 -34.26
C ALA A 655 32.18 -8.27 -34.15
N ARG A 656 32.17 -7.60 -32.98
CA ARG A 656 31.58 -6.25 -32.83
C ARG A 656 32.22 -5.23 -33.77
N ARG A 657 33.55 -5.27 -33.91
CA ARG A 657 34.31 -4.30 -34.72
C ARG A 657 34.13 -4.52 -36.23
N LEU A 658 34.15 -5.79 -36.65
CA LEU A 658 34.13 -6.15 -38.08
C LEU A 658 32.73 -6.46 -38.60
N GLY A 659 31.76 -6.70 -37.72
CA GLY A 659 30.42 -7.15 -38.09
C GLY A 659 30.36 -8.61 -38.55
N VAL A 660 31.45 -9.37 -38.43
CA VAL A 660 31.56 -10.75 -38.90
C VAL A 660 31.59 -11.71 -37.70
N TRP A 661 30.59 -12.59 -37.63
CA TRP A 661 30.45 -13.62 -36.59
C TRP A 661 30.83 -14.97 -37.18
N ALA A 662 32.05 -15.44 -36.89
CA ALA A 662 32.53 -16.75 -37.35
C ALA A 662 32.78 -17.66 -36.15
N ASP A 663 32.25 -18.88 -36.20
CA ASP A 663 32.57 -19.89 -35.20
C ASP A 663 34.03 -20.34 -35.36
N VAL A 664 34.81 -20.17 -34.30
CA VAL A 664 36.23 -20.56 -34.24
C VAL A 664 36.48 -21.69 -33.25
N SER A 665 35.43 -22.39 -32.80
CA SER A 665 35.51 -23.50 -31.85
C SER A 665 36.49 -24.59 -32.29
N ALA A 666 36.39 -25.03 -33.55
CA ALA A 666 37.27 -26.04 -34.14
C ALA A 666 38.75 -25.61 -34.21
N ARG A 667 39.01 -24.30 -34.30
CA ARG A 667 40.38 -23.73 -34.30
C ARG A 667 40.94 -23.51 -32.90
N ASN A 668 40.09 -23.57 -31.87
CA ASN A 668 40.45 -23.32 -30.47
C ASN A 668 39.86 -24.41 -29.55
N PRO A 669 40.24 -25.69 -29.73
CA PRO A 669 39.63 -26.80 -29.01
C PRO A 669 39.85 -26.73 -27.49
N ASP A 670 41.05 -26.36 -27.04
CA ASP A 670 41.37 -26.28 -25.60
C ASP A 670 40.58 -25.20 -24.88
N LEU A 671 40.47 -24.01 -25.51
CA LEU A 671 39.68 -22.91 -24.97
C LEU A 671 38.19 -23.28 -24.95
N THR A 672 37.69 -23.91 -26.01
CA THR A 672 36.31 -24.39 -26.10
C THR A 672 36.00 -25.37 -24.97
N ALA A 673 36.87 -26.36 -24.75
CA ALA A 673 36.73 -27.32 -23.67
C ALA A 673 36.74 -26.65 -22.29
N ARG A 674 37.69 -25.73 -22.06
CA ARG A 674 37.80 -24.99 -20.80
C ARG A 674 36.54 -24.18 -20.48
N LEU A 675 36.06 -23.37 -21.43
CA LEU A 675 34.88 -22.54 -21.21
C LEU A 675 33.61 -23.38 -21.03
N ARG A 676 33.52 -24.52 -21.72
CA ARG A 676 32.44 -25.49 -21.51
C ARG A 676 32.47 -26.04 -20.09
N THR A 677 33.63 -26.45 -19.58
CA THR A 677 33.77 -26.94 -18.20
C THR A 677 33.38 -25.87 -17.18
N LEU A 678 33.68 -24.58 -17.43
CA LEU A 678 33.21 -23.49 -16.57
C LEU A 678 31.68 -23.41 -16.55
N LEU A 679 31.01 -23.53 -17.69
CA LEU A 679 29.54 -23.55 -17.76
C LEU A 679 28.93 -24.78 -17.07
N GLU A 680 29.55 -25.95 -17.22
CA GLU A 680 29.13 -27.18 -16.52
C GLU A 680 29.26 -27.03 -15.00
N ASN A 681 30.33 -26.40 -14.52
CA ASN A 681 30.51 -26.11 -13.10
C ASN A 681 29.53 -25.03 -12.61
N TYR A 682 29.29 -23.98 -13.41
CA TYR A 682 28.28 -22.97 -13.11
C TYR A 682 26.89 -23.60 -12.90
N LEU A 683 26.50 -24.58 -13.73
CA LEU A 683 25.25 -25.31 -13.54
C LEU A 683 25.22 -26.15 -12.25
N LYS A 684 26.36 -26.74 -11.85
CA LYS A 684 26.47 -27.53 -10.61
C LYS A 684 26.41 -26.63 -9.37
N GLU A 685 27.11 -25.50 -9.40
CA GLU A 685 27.25 -24.56 -8.29
C GLU A 685 26.05 -23.62 -8.15
N GLY A 686 25.47 -23.19 -9.28
CA GLY A 686 24.26 -22.35 -9.37
C GLY A 686 22.99 -23.02 -8.89
N GLY A 687 23.07 -24.31 -8.52
CA GLY A 687 22.13 -24.96 -7.62
C GLY A 687 20.81 -25.37 -8.24
N MET A 688 20.83 -26.45 -9.03
CA MET A 688 19.79 -27.48 -8.89
C MET A 688 20.00 -28.25 -7.58
N ARG A 689 19.94 -27.56 -6.43
CA ARG A 689 19.65 -28.24 -5.16
C ARG A 689 18.14 -28.32 -5.07
N HIS A 690 17.61 -29.40 -5.64
CA HIS A 690 16.21 -29.80 -5.48
C HIS A 690 15.86 -30.02 -4.00
#